data_AF-A0A1U9NQ98-F1
#
_entry.id   AF-A0A1U9NQ98-F1
#
_cell.length_a   1.000
_cell.length_b   1.000
_cell.length_c   1.000
_cell.angle_alpha   90.00
_cell.angle_beta   90.00
_cell.angle_gamma   90.00
#
_symmetry.space_group_name_H-M   'P 1'
#
loop_
_entity.id
_entity.type
_entity.pdbx_description
1 polymer ?
#
loop_
_entity_poly.entity_id
_entity_poly.type
_entity_poly.pdbx_seq_one_letter_code
_entity_poly.pdbx_strand_id
1 'polypeptide(L)'
;MRIAKTLSLLCIAVSLLLTAGTLTAAPDQPLPGQAYQPMTEDGAWCWFSDPRAVYKDGKAYAGWVTKDGSIVVGTYDYKTGETQQTVLHEKFQADDHCNPSILIRPDNRLVVFYTLHGGRNMYIRISENPLDISEWSPVINPGFSNAKNRYGVCYSNPVQLSQEDNKMYVLWRGIDWKPTMSTSTDGGKTWAKPTQVITSTGGRPYVKVGTNHNDRFDIAFTTGHPRREPQNSVFFMRYRDGAFYKADGTKIANIDQTPIAHTDADIVYDATETNVRAWVWDTAADADGNPVIVYTRLPSETDHRYHYARWTGEKWLDVELCKAGKWFPETPQGKREPEPHYSAGIILDHNDPSTVYLALPRGGTFEIEKWTTADKGETWNRTAVTVNSTNDNVRPFVIRDYPAQTEGPRVLWMNNRKYVHFARNGGYDTSIRMDVPPRPLSTAIEPAEIEKAMAKVADWQLENPLRHSKTNWTTGALTAGMSAWAQMAETDKYTDWLIELGNDTNWQLGHRKYHADDHAIGQMYIELFERLKDPEMIAHTKQRLDWVIKNRSYADLKFSRKSQERYSWCDALFMAPPTLARLSAVTGDDKYIDFMDEEWWATTDYLYDEEEHLYFRDSRYFDRREANNEKIFWGRGNGWVFGGICRVLDYMPQDYPTRDKYIKLYKEMAAKLADIQQPDGLWRASLLDPGSYPAPETSSSGFFTYGLAWGINRGILDEDEYLPVVKKAWAGLVKSIHADGKLGYVQPIGADPKKVTFEMTEIYGVGAFLLAGSEVYTIASVHTAGDLLTVANPITTFRDSQTIELPLDKYGNDLAVFNFDTKDFEVTQTVDDDTLLFQADLAPGERKIFRVVPQKDSYDIPESEYTTFGRFVPERKDDFAWENDRIGFRMYGPALAATGEVSSGVDVWAKSVRYPVINKWYEHGHYHDNTGEGLDFYKVGPSLGCGGIGIYTDDKLYKSSNYTDYKVITNGPIRTTFELTFAPWDAAGTEVSETKRISIDLGSNVSRFESTFDIAGSNELPVAIGIVKREDGGDLAYNLAEGWMTYWQPPHAAHGTIGCGVVVPDADVNFVDDHGHGLLVTPVTDGQTITYYAGAGWDQSNDFDTRAQWDKYVKTFAKNKANPPKASKGWK
;
A
#
# COMPACT_ATOMS: atom_id res chain seq x y z
N MET A 1 10.60 36.00 54.50
CA MET A 1 9.89 37.27 54.76
C MET A 1 10.06 38.14 53.52
N ARG A 2 9.08 38.58 52.74
CA ARG A 2 7.65 38.33 52.58
C ARG A 2 7.28 38.82 51.16
N ILE A 3 6.65 37.92 50.39
CA ILE A 3 5.63 38.15 49.34
C ILE A 3 6.08 38.81 48.03
N ALA A 4 6.11 37.95 47.00
CA ALA A 4 6.18 38.27 45.57
C ALA A 4 5.05 37.53 44.83
N LYS A 5 4.73 38.04 43.63
CA LYS A 5 3.95 37.44 42.53
C LYS A 5 2.46 37.81 42.42
N THR A 6 2.24 38.79 41.54
CA THR A 6 1.05 39.03 40.74
C THR A 6 1.08 38.09 39.54
N LEU A 7 0.18 37.10 39.47
CA LEU A 7 -0.25 36.40 38.24
C LEU A 7 -1.43 35.49 38.61
N SER A 8 -2.37 35.29 37.66
CA SER A 8 -3.54 34.37 37.68
C SER A 8 -4.88 35.03 38.01
N LEU A 9 -5.70 35.27 36.99
CA LEU A 9 -7.13 34.92 36.88
C LEU A 9 -7.77 35.73 35.74
N LEU A 10 -7.72 35.21 34.51
CA LEU A 10 -8.69 35.52 33.47
C LEU A 10 -8.71 34.41 32.39
N CYS A 11 -9.22 33.24 32.75
CA CYS A 11 -9.68 32.22 31.81
C CYS A 11 -10.99 31.67 32.37
N ILE A 12 -12.11 31.92 31.69
CA ILE A 12 -13.30 31.05 31.57
C ILE A 12 -14.37 31.85 30.79
N ALA A 13 -14.93 31.17 29.78
CA ALA A 13 -16.20 31.45 29.08
C ALA A 13 -16.21 32.51 27.95
N VAL A 14 -15.62 32.17 26.79
CA VAL A 14 -16.26 32.42 25.48
C VAL A 14 -16.00 31.21 24.56
N SER A 15 -16.82 30.18 24.69
CA SER A 15 -16.87 29.06 23.75
C SER A 15 -18.28 28.47 23.76
N LEU A 16 -19.20 29.15 23.08
CA LEU A 16 -20.50 28.61 22.68
C LEU A 16 -21.17 29.60 21.72
N LEU A 17 -21.03 29.33 20.42
CA LEU A 17 -22.01 29.59 19.33
C LEU A 17 -21.34 29.34 17.96
N LEU A 18 -20.92 28.08 17.76
CA LEU A 18 -20.94 27.46 16.44
C LEU A 18 -22.03 26.39 16.53
N THR A 19 -23.28 26.80 16.38
CA THR A 19 -24.35 25.86 16.05
C THR A 19 -24.04 25.37 14.64
N ALA A 20 -23.30 24.28 14.55
CA ALA A 20 -23.39 23.38 13.43
C ALA A 20 -24.88 23.12 13.23
N GLY A 21 -25.42 23.59 12.09
CA GLY A 21 -26.71 23.13 11.65
C GLY A 21 -26.60 21.62 11.52
N THR A 22 -27.14 20.90 12.49
CA THR A 22 -27.40 19.48 12.36
C THR A 22 -28.36 19.36 11.18
N LEU A 23 -27.81 19.07 10.00
CA LEU A 23 -28.54 18.36 8.98
C LEU A 23 -29.08 17.13 9.70
N THR A 24 -30.36 17.18 10.03
CA THR A 24 -31.12 16.03 10.51
C THR A 24 -30.83 14.92 9.53
N ALA A 25 -30.10 13.90 9.98
CA ALA A 25 -29.86 12.69 9.20
C ALA A 25 -31.21 12.25 8.65
N ALA A 26 -31.30 12.08 7.32
CA ALA A 26 -32.47 11.48 6.72
C ALA A 26 -32.76 10.16 7.46
N PRO A 27 -34.03 9.83 7.74
CA PRO A 27 -34.37 8.63 8.49
C PRO A 27 -33.70 7.41 7.88
N ASP A 28 -33.08 6.55 8.70
CA ASP A 28 -32.39 5.30 8.35
C ASP A 28 -33.18 4.50 7.31
N GLN A 29 -32.93 4.78 6.02
CA GLN A 29 -33.44 3.96 4.93
C GLN A 29 -32.48 2.78 4.80
N PRO A 30 -33.00 1.54 4.69
CA PRO A 30 -32.16 0.39 4.41
C PRO A 30 -31.39 0.61 3.10
N LEU A 31 -30.16 0.11 3.04
CA LEU A 31 -29.27 0.25 1.89
C LEU A 31 -29.17 -1.08 1.11
N PRO A 32 -28.66 -1.08 -0.13
CA PRO A 32 -28.17 -2.29 -0.77
C PRO A 32 -27.15 -3.01 0.12
N GLY A 33 -27.25 -4.33 0.22
CA GLY A 33 -26.43 -5.14 1.13
C GLY A 33 -24.93 -5.00 0.88
N GLN A 34 -24.51 -4.78 -0.37
CA GLN A 34 -23.13 -4.54 -0.73
C GLN A 34 -22.60 -3.15 -0.31
N ALA A 35 -23.47 -2.21 0.06
CA ALA A 35 -23.08 -0.86 0.52
C ALA A 35 -22.74 -0.80 2.02
N TYR A 36 -23.12 -1.83 2.78
CA TYR A 36 -22.81 -1.92 4.20
C TYR A 36 -21.33 -2.22 4.45
N GLN A 37 -20.80 -1.76 5.60
CA GLN A 37 -19.41 -1.98 5.96
C GLN A 37 -19.10 -3.48 6.03
N PRO A 38 -18.03 -3.95 5.35
CA PRO A 38 -17.60 -5.34 5.47
C PRO A 38 -16.89 -5.56 6.82
N MET A 39 -17.15 -6.69 7.46
CA MET A 39 -16.22 -7.29 8.42
C MET A 39 -14.98 -7.82 7.68
N THR A 40 -15.19 -8.35 6.47
CA THR A 40 -14.15 -8.74 5.53
C THR A 40 -14.70 -8.72 4.10
N GLU A 41 -13.84 -8.44 3.14
CA GLU A 41 -14.17 -8.55 1.72
C GLU A 41 -13.98 -9.98 1.17
N ASP A 42 -13.27 -10.88 1.86
CA ASP A 42 -13.07 -12.28 1.42
C ASP A 42 -13.36 -13.24 2.57
N GLY A 43 -14.61 -13.72 2.63
CA GLY A 43 -15.00 -14.65 3.69
C GLY A 43 -16.35 -15.33 3.45
N ALA A 44 -16.40 -16.62 3.78
CA ALA A 44 -17.59 -17.45 3.77
C ALA A 44 -17.73 -18.23 5.09
N TRP A 45 -18.97 -18.63 5.39
CA TRP A 45 -19.26 -19.54 6.50
C TRP A 45 -20.45 -20.45 6.23
N CYS A 46 -20.47 -21.64 6.82
CA CYS A 46 -21.68 -22.46 6.93
C CYS A 46 -22.49 -22.09 8.18
N TRP A 47 -23.69 -22.66 8.34
CA TRP A 47 -24.52 -22.41 9.53
C TRP A 47 -24.45 -23.52 10.60
N PHE A 48 -23.52 -24.46 10.45
CA PHE A 48 -23.37 -25.59 11.38
C PHE A 48 -22.28 -25.38 12.42
N SER A 49 -21.26 -24.56 12.14
CA SER A 49 -20.23 -24.16 13.10
C SER A 49 -20.63 -22.84 13.76
N ASP A 50 -21.01 -22.87 15.04
CA ASP A 50 -21.37 -21.68 15.80
C ASP A 50 -20.87 -21.77 17.25
N PRO A 51 -20.58 -20.65 17.93
CA PRO A 51 -20.74 -19.27 17.47
C PRO A 51 -19.68 -18.87 16.44
N ARG A 52 -20.10 -18.36 15.28
CA ARG A 52 -19.15 -17.77 14.32
C ARG A 52 -18.81 -16.31 14.62
N ALA A 53 -19.60 -15.65 15.48
CA ALA A 53 -19.27 -14.34 16.02
C ALA A 53 -19.75 -14.15 17.48
N VAL A 54 -18.96 -13.43 18.27
CA VAL A 54 -19.20 -13.16 19.70
C VAL A 54 -18.81 -11.74 20.05
N TYR A 55 -19.47 -11.13 21.02
CA TYR A 55 -19.14 -9.80 21.55
C TYR A 55 -18.47 -9.92 22.93
N LYS A 56 -17.45 -9.07 23.16
CA LYS A 56 -16.87 -8.87 24.49
C LYS A 56 -16.22 -7.49 24.59
N ASP A 57 -16.52 -6.77 25.68
CA ASP A 57 -15.87 -5.53 26.11
C ASP A 57 -15.68 -4.49 24.98
N GLY A 58 -16.75 -4.19 24.22
CA GLY A 58 -16.73 -3.17 23.16
C GLY A 58 -16.23 -3.66 21.80
N LYS A 59 -15.97 -4.97 21.66
CA LYS A 59 -15.49 -5.56 20.42
C LYS A 59 -16.35 -6.75 20.01
N ALA A 60 -16.61 -6.88 18.71
CA ALA A 60 -17.07 -8.13 18.12
C ALA A 60 -15.87 -8.91 17.58
N TYR A 61 -15.93 -10.23 17.67
CA TYR A 61 -14.98 -11.15 17.08
C TYR A 61 -15.75 -12.10 16.20
N ALA A 62 -15.34 -12.25 14.94
CA ALA A 62 -15.96 -13.15 13.99
C ALA A 62 -14.90 -13.96 13.27
N GLY A 63 -15.27 -15.14 12.76
CA GLY A 63 -14.35 -15.97 12.00
C GLY A 63 -14.98 -16.60 10.77
N TRP A 64 -14.17 -16.77 9.74
CA TRP A 64 -14.58 -17.20 8.40
C TRP A 64 -13.47 -17.99 7.71
N VAL A 65 -13.78 -18.48 6.51
CA VAL A 65 -12.81 -19.06 5.59
C VAL A 65 -12.79 -18.27 4.29
N THR A 66 -11.61 -17.93 3.80
CA THR A 66 -11.40 -17.18 2.55
C THR A 66 -11.63 -18.07 1.32
N LYS A 67 -11.70 -17.48 0.12
CA LYS A 67 -11.81 -18.22 -1.16
C LYS A 67 -10.66 -19.20 -1.42
N ASP A 68 -9.47 -18.90 -0.90
CA ASP A 68 -8.29 -19.77 -1.02
C ASP A 68 -8.21 -20.84 0.08
N GLY A 69 -9.15 -20.81 1.04
CA GLY A 69 -9.29 -21.80 2.10
C GLY A 69 -8.58 -21.45 3.40
N SER A 70 -8.02 -20.25 3.53
CA SER A 70 -7.40 -19.78 4.77
C SER A 70 -8.44 -19.55 5.88
N ILE A 71 -8.12 -19.95 7.11
CA ILE A 71 -8.94 -19.71 8.29
C ILE A 71 -8.56 -18.37 8.90
N VAL A 72 -9.53 -17.49 9.07
CA VAL A 72 -9.31 -16.11 9.52
C VAL A 72 -10.24 -15.80 10.70
N VAL A 73 -9.71 -15.01 11.63
CA VAL A 73 -10.49 -14.34 12.67
C VAL A 73 -10.33 -12.84 12.50
N GLY A 74 -11.40 -12.09 12.71
CA GLY A 74 -11.35 -10.65 12.74
C GLY A 74 -12.07 -10.06 13.92
N THR A 75 -11.79 -8.79 14.18
CA THR A 75 -12.45 -7.99 15.20
C THR A 75 -13.01 -6.70 14.62
N TYR A 76 -14.13 -6.23 15.18
CA TYR A 76 -14.70 -4.91 14.97
C TYR A 76 -14.76 -4.18 16.31
N ASP A 77 -14.17 -3.01 16.38
CA ASP A 77 -14.20 -2.16 17.58
C ASP A 77 -15.41 -1.22 17.53
N TYR A 78 -16.31 -1.27 18.51
CA TYR A 78 -17.54 -0.47 18.49
C TYR A 78 -17.29 1.01 18.75
N LYS A 79 -16.15 1.36 19.37
CA LYS A 79 -15.77 2.74 19.64
C LYS A 79 -15.13 3.37 18.41
N THR A 80 -14.16 2.68 17.80
CA THR A 80 -13.45 3.23 16.63
C THR A 80 -14.10 2.86 15.32
N GLY A 81 -14.98 1.85 15.25
CA GLY A 81 -15.57 1.22 14.06
C GLY A 81 -14.60 0.69 13.03
N GLU A 82 -13.37 0.43 13.46
CA GLU A 82 -12.34 -0.20 12.66
C GLU A 82 -12.46 -1.72 12.73
N THR A 83 -11.99 -2.36 11.68
CA THR A 83 -11.89 -3.82 11.57
C THR A 83 -10.43 -4.23 11.49
N GLN A 84 -10.07 -5.32 12.16
CA GLN A 84 -8.76 -5.97 12.02
C GLN A 84 -8.97 -7.46 11.73
N GLN A 85 -8.00 -8.10 11.09
CA GLN A 85 -8.06 -9.53 10.76
C GLN A 85 -6.70 -10.21 10.90
N THR A 86 -6.71 -11.49 11.24
CA THR A 86 -5.51 -12.30 11.38
C THR A 86 -5.76 -13.70 10.83
N VAL A 87 -4.82 -14.17 10.00
CA VAL A 87 -4.86 -15.53 9.44
C VAL A 87 -4.39 -16.52 10.50
N LEU A 88 -5.25 -17.47 10.86
CA LEU A 88 -4.92 -18.55 11.79
C LEU A 88 -4.31 -19.76 11.07
N HIS A 89 -4.72 -20.04 9.84
CA HIS A 89 -4.19 -21.16 9.07
C HIS A 89 -4.34 -20.88 7.58
N GLU A 90 -3.23 -20.70 6.88
CA GLU A 90 -3.24 -20.44 5.43
C GLU A 90 -3.68 -21.67 4.63
N LYS A 91 -4.52 -21.42 3.60
CA LYS A 91 -4.89 -22.41 2.57
C LYS A 91 -5.31 -23.76 3.13
N PHE A 92 -6.04 -23.75 4.24
CA PHE A 92 -6.42 -24.94 4.97
C PHE A 92 -7.34 -25.85 4.16
N GLN A 93 -8.49 -25.34 3.72
CA GLN A 93 -9.38 -25.98 2.76
C GLN A 93 -10.39 -24.94 2.21
N ALA A 94 -10.45 -24.78 0.89
CA ALA A 94 -11.41 -23.91 0.21
C ALA A 94 -12.83 -24.52 0.23
N ASP A 95 -13.44 -24.50 1.41
CA ASP A 95 -14.75 -25.05 1.73
C ASP A 95 -15.39 -24.25 2.88
N ASP A 96 -16.56 -23.63 2.65
CA ASP A 96 -17.21 -22.78 3.66
C ASP A 96 -17.56 -23.50 4.98
N HIS A 97 -17.59 -24.83 4.97
CA HIS A 97 -17.81 -25.67 6.14
C HIS A 97 -16.61 -25.69 7.10
N CYS A 98 -15.47 -25.13 6.68
CA CYS A 98 -14.28 -25.01 7.49
C CYS A 98 -14.26 -23.75 8.35
N ASN A 99 -15.29 -22.88 8.26
CA ASN A 99 -15.34 -21.68 9.07
C ASN A 99 -15.20 -22.00 10.58
N PRO A 100 -14.43 -21.19 11.31
CA PRO A 100 -14.19 -21.42 12.71
C PRO A 100 -15.41 -21.08 13.57
N SER A 101 -15.43 -21.63 14.78
CA SER A 101 -16.26 -21.13 15.89
C SER A 101 -15.41 -20.62 17.05
N ILE A 102 -15.95 -19.66 17.78
CA ILE A 102 -15.22 -18.84 18.76
C ILE A 102 -15.87 -18.97 20.13
N LEU A 103 -15.03 -19.09 21.15
CA LEU A 103 -15.40 -19.01 22.56
C LEU A 103 -14.45 -18.06 23.27
N ILE A 104 -14.97 -17.23 24.19
CA ILE A 104 -14.16 -16.33 25.02
C ILE A 104 -14.13 -16.87 26.44
N ARG A 105 -12.93 -17.06 26.97
CA ARG A 105 -12.69 -17.54 28.33
C ARG A 105 -12.94 -16.46 29.40
N PRO A 106 -13.07 -16.81 30.69
CA PRO A 106 -13.17 -15.85 31.78
C PRO A 106 -11.93 -14.94 31.93
N ASP A 107 -10.76 -15.40 31.48
CA ASP A 107 -9.53 -14.59 31.41
C ASP A 107 -9.41 -13.78 30.11
N ASN A 108 -10.53 -13.61 29.40
CA ASN A 108 -10.67 -12.79 28.20
C ASN A 108 -9.84 -13.26 27.00
N ARG A 109 -9.23 -14.45 27.03
CA ARG A 109 -8.58 -15.06 25.87
C ARG A 109 -9.59 -15.73 24.95
N LEU A 110 -9.35 -15.64 23.64
CA LEU A 110 -10.16 -16.30 22.62
C LEU A 110 -9.70 -17.73 22.44
N VAL A 111 -10.65 -18.65 22.28
CA VAL A 111 -10.41 -20.04 21.86
C VAL A 111 -11.15 -20.26 20.56
N VAL A 112 -10.40 -20.55 19.49
CA VAL A 112 -10.93 -20.71 18.14
C VAL A 112 -10.81 -22.17 17.72
N PHE A 113 -11.94 -22.74 17.27
CA PHE A 113 -12.07 -24.13 16.85
C PHE A 113 -12.35 -24.19 15.35
N TYR A 114 -11.63 -25.03 14.61
CA TYR A 114 -11.88 -25.23 13.19
C TYR A 114 -11.55 -26.67 12.74
N THR A 115 -12.16 -27.09 11.64
CA THR A 115 -12.11 -28.47 11.13
C THR A 115 -12.08 -28.50 9.61
N LEU A 116 -11.41 -29.47 9.01
CA LEU A 116 -11.64 -29.80 7.60
C LEU A 116 -13.07 -30.32 7.42
N HIS A 117 -13.69 -30.08 6.27
CA HIS A 117 -14.96 -30.69 5.92
C HIS A 117 -14.78 -32.20 5.67
N GLY A 118 -15.11 -33.01 6.67
CA GLY A 118 -14.89 -34.45 6.68
C GLY A 118 -13.49 -34.85 7.18
N GLY A 119 -12.87 -34.01 8.02
CA GLY A 119 -11.53 -34.22 8.55
C GLY A 119 -11.39 -35.34 9.58
N ARG A 120 -10.13 -35.66 9.91
CA ARG A 120 -9.77 -36.59 10.99
C ARG A 120 -9.67 -35.94 12.37
N ASN A 121 -9.40 -34.63 12.41
CA ASN A 121 -9.07 -33.90 13.62
C ASN A 121 -9.80 -32.54 13.67
N MET A 122 -9.85 -32.01 14.89
CA MET A 122 -10.20 -30.62 15.18
C MET A 122 -8.92 -29.88 15.53
N TYR A 123 -8.86 -28.61 15.13
CA TYR A 123 -7.73 -27.73 15.35
C TYR A 123 -8.18 -26.59 16.25
N ILE A 124 -7.37 -26.27 17.25
CA ILE A 124 -7.68 -25.26 18.27
C ILE A 124 -6.52 -24.28 18.37
N ARG A 125 -6.84 -22.99 18.46
CA ARG A 125 -5.89 -21.91 18.75
C ARG A 125 -6.40 -21.10 19.93
N ILE A 126 -5.49 -20.65 20.78
CA ILE A 126 -5.82 -19.79 21.92
C ILE A 126 -5.04 -18.49 21.76
N SER A 127 -5.69 -17.33 21.93
CA SER A 127 -4.98 -16.05 21.86
C SER A 127 -3.96 -15.96 22.99
N GLU A 128 -2.79 -15.39 22.67
CA GLU A 128 -1.75 -15.18 23.69
C GLU A 128 -2.10 -14.02 24.60
N ASN A 129 -2.71 -12.98 24.04
CA ASN A 129 -3.16 -11.81 24.79
C ASN A 129 -4.70 -11.81 24.91
N PRO A 130 -5.26 -11.32 26.04
CA PRO A 130 -6.71 -11.17 26.19
C PRO A 130 -7.28 -10.18 25.17
N LEU A 131 -8.40 -10.54 24.53
CA LEU A 131 -9.13 -9.68 23.57
C LEU A 131 -8.29 -9.15 22.40
N ASP A 132 -7.26 -9.91 22.04
CA ASP A 132 -6.31 -9.57 20.99
C ASP A 132 -6.22 -10.75 20.01
N ILE A 133 -6.22 -10.43 18.73
CA ILE A 133 -6.16 -11.41 17.64
C ILE A 133 -4.81 -11.41 16.93
N SER A 134 -3.83 -10.59 17.33
CA SER A 134 -2.53 -10.49 16.66
C SER A 134 -1.62 -11.68 16.93
N GLU A 135 -1.69 -12.27 18.13
CA GLU A 135 -0.79 -13.35 18.56
C GLU A 135 -1.56 -14.56 19.11
N TRP A 136 -1.11 -15.77 18.74
CA TRP A 136 -1.80 -17.02 19.02
C TRP A 136 -0.84 -18.15 19.38
N SER A 137 -1.29 -19.05 20.23
CA SER A 137 -0.60 -20.29 20.56
C SER A 137 -0.27 -21.12 19.30
N PRO A 138 0.68 -22.06 19.34
CA PRO A 138 0.74 -23.12 18.34
C PRO A 138 -0.60 -23.86 18.19
N VAL A 139 -0.81 -24.49 17.05
CA VAL A 139 -2.02 -25.29 16.78
C VAL A 139 -2.10 -26.45 17.76
N ILE A 140 -3.18 -26.50 18.54
CA ILE A 140 -3.52 -27.62 19.42
C ILE A 140 -4.36 -28.62 18.62
N ASN A 141 -3.91 -29.86 18.58
CA ASN A 141 -4.66 -30.98 18.01
C ASN A 141 -5.01 -31.98 19.13
N PRO A 142 -6.27 -32.02 19.60
CA PRO A 142 -6.68 -32.90 20.70
C PRO A 142 -6.61 -34.40 20.40
N GLY A 143 -6.35 -34.81 19.15
CA GLY A 143 -6.28 -36.22 18.78
C GLY A 143 -7.64 -36.91 18.74
N PHE A 144 -8.71 -36.20 18.35
CA PHE A 144 -10.07 -36.77 18.22
C PHE A 144 -10.21 -37.84 17.12
N SER A 145 -9.15 -38.10 16.35
CA SER A 145 -9.07 -39.18 15.39
C SER A 145 -9.22 -40.55 16.05
N ASN A 146 -10.09 -41.39 15.51
CA ASN A 146 -10.18 -42.81 15.84
C ASN A 146 -10.67 -43.62 14.62
N ALA A 147 -10.65 -44.95 14.69
CA ALA A 147 -11.05 -45.82 13.57
C ALA A 147 -12.49 -45.58 13.09
N LYS A 148 -13.39 -45.17 13.99
CA LYS A 148 -14.79 -44.82 13.69
C LYS A 148 -14.97 -43.38 13.17
N ASN A 149 -13.94 -42.53 13.28
CA ASN A 149 -13.91 -41.11 12.91
C ASN A 149 -13.04 -40.80 11.69
N ARG A 150 -12.76 -41.80 10.83
CA ARG A 150 -11.76 -41.68 9.76
C ARG A 150 -11.97 -40.48 8.81
N TYR A 151 -13.20 -39.97 8.70
CA TYR A 151 -13.58 -38.76 7.94
C TYR A 151 -14.76 -37.99 8.58
N GLY A 152 -14.86 -37.98 9.91
CA GLY A 152 -16.09 -37.57 10.59
C GLY A 152 -16.15 -36.13 11.10
N VAL A 153 -15.00 -35.54 11.50
CA VAL A 153 -14.95 -34.36 12.38
C VAL A 153 -15.30 -33.08 11.60
N CYS A 154 -16.52 -32.57 11.81
CA CYS A 154 -17.00 -31.33 11.20
C CYS A 154 -17.88 -30.54 12.18
N TYR A 155 -17.88 -29.21 12.06
CA TYR A 155 -18.84 -28.29 12.69
C TYR A 155 -18.70 -28.16 14.21
N SER A 156 -17.74 -27.38 14.66
CA SER A 156 -17.53 -27.14 16.09
C SER A 156 -18.60 -26.23 16.68
N ASN A 157 -19.19 -26.66 17.79
CA ASN A 157 -20.15 -25.93 18.61
C ASN A 157 -19.68 -25.88 20.07
N PRO A 158 -18.75 -24.97 20.42
CA PRO A 158 -18.21 -24.85 21.77
C PRO A 158 -19.17 -24.12 22.72
N VAL A 159 -19.22 -24.55 23.97
CA VAL A 159 -19.90 -23.88 25.09
C VAL A 159 -19.06 -23.99 26.36
N GLN A 160 -19.22 -23.05 27.28
CA GLN A 160 -18.57 -23.07 28.60
C GLN A 160 -19.60 -22.74 29.67
N LEU A 161 -19.56 -23.46 30.79
CA LEU A 161 -20.49 -23.32 31.90
C LEU A 161 -19.76 -22.88 33.16
N SER A 162 -20.09 -21.70 33.68
CA SER A 162 -19.40 -21.14 34.87
C SER A 162 -19.69 -21.90 36.17
N GLN A 163 -20.86 -22.53 36.32
CA GLN A 163 -21.23 -23.33 37.50
C GLN A 163 -20.54 -24.69 37.55
N GLU A 164 -19.92 -25.13 36.45
CA GLU A 164 -19.15 -26.36 36.38
C GLU A 164 -17.65 -26.05 36.33
N ASP A 165 -17.19 -25.13 37.17
CA ASP A 165 -15.78 -24.69 37.24
C ASP A 165 -15.22 -24.24 35.89
N ASN A 166 -16.03 -23.52 35.10
CA ASN A 166 -15.71 -23.07 33.74
C ASN A 166 -15.36 -24.21 32.77
N LYS A 167 -15.93 -25.40 32.99
CA LYS A 167 -15.77 -26.55 32.09
C LYS A 167 -16.29 -26.21 30.69
N MET A 168 -15.46 -26.53 29.71
CA MET A 168 -15.78 -26.37 28.30
C MET A 168 -16.33 -27.68 27.75
N TYR A 169 -17.28 -27.54 26.84
CA TYR A 169 -17.83 -28.59 26.00
C TYR A 169 -17.65 -28.16 24.54
N VAL A 170 -17.32 -29.09 23.66
CA VAL A 170 -17.40 -28.86 22.22
C VAL A 170 -18.19 -29.99 21.59
N LEU A 171 -19.25 -29.63 20.85
CA LEU A 171 -20.08 -30.57 20.12
C LEU A 171 -19.77 -30.47 18.62
N TRP A 172 -19.76 -31.59 17.92
CA TRP A 172 -19.51 -31.64 16.48
C TRP A 172 -20.09 -32.91 15.85
N ARG A 173 -20.14 -32.96 14.52
CA ARG A 173 -20.42 -34.22 13.82
C ARG A 173 -19.16 -35.09 13.86
N GLY A 174 -19.23 -36.31 14.38
CA GLY A 174 -18.06 -37.16 14.61
C GLY A 174 -18.34 -38.65 14.44
N ILE A 175 -18.40 -39.38 15.56
CA ILE A 175 -18.51 -40.85 15.65
C ILE A 175 -19.71 -41.33 14.86
N ASP A 176 -19.45 -42.19 13.88
CA ASP A 176 -20.46 -42.74 12.96
C ASP A 176 -21.29 -41.65 12.24
N TRP A 177 -20.67 -40.49 12.00
CA TRP A 177 -21.29 -39.27 11.47
C TRP A 177 -22.42 -38.70 12.34
N LYS A 178 -22.41 -39.00 13.63
CA LYS A 178 -23.39 -38.55 14.62
C LYS A 178 -22.80 -37.48 15.55
N PRO A 179 -23.65 -36.68 16.21
CA PRO A 179 -23.24 -35.71 17.21
C PRO A 179 -22.37 -36.34 18.29
N THR A 180 -21.18 -35.77 18.43
CA THR A 180 -20.10 -36.20 19.33
C THR A 180 -19.68 -35.00 20.14
N MET A 181 -19.24 -35.25 21.36
CA MET A 181 -18.80 -34.21 22.29
C MET A 181 -17.51 -34.60 22.99
N SER A 182 -16.77 -33.60 23.43
CA SER A 182 -15.64 -33.72 24.32
C SER A 182 -15.65 -32.52 25.28
N THR A 183 -14.93 -32.65 26.39
CA THR A 183 -14.86 -31.66 27.45
C THR A 183 -13.44 -31.30 27.81
N SER A 184 -13.23 -30.06 28.26
CA SER A 184 -11.95 -29.59 28.81
C SER A 184 -12.18 -28.89 30.15
N THR A 185 -11.29 -29.12 31.10
CA THR A 185 -11.30 -28.53 32.46
C THR A 185 -10.09 -27.64 32.72
N ASP A 186 -9.22 -27.43 31.72
CA ASP A 186 -7.97 -26.65 31.83
C ASP A 186 -7.92 -25.48 30.83
N GLY A 187 -9.10 -25.02 30.42
CA GLY A 187 -9.27 -23.90 29.50
C GLY A 187 -8.94 -24.22 28.05
N GLY A 188 -9.15 -25.47 27.62
CA GLY A 188 -9.01 -25.91 26.24
C GLY A 188 -7.62 -26.45 25.87
N LYS A 189 -6.71 -26.61 26.85
CA LYS A 189 -5.35 -27.12 26.61
C LYS A 189 -5.35 -28.64 26.42
N THR A 190 -6.15 -29.36 27.20
CA THR A 190 -6.37 -30.80 27.06
C THR A 190 -7.86 -31.13 27.01
N TRP A 191 -8.18 -32.25 26.37
CA TRP A 191 -9.55 -32.66 26.09
C TRP A 191 -9.79 -34.13 26.44
N ALA A 192 -10.98 -34.41 26.98
CA ALA A 192 -11.43 -35.77 27.25
C ALA A 192 -11.63 -36.57 25.96
N LYS A 193 -11.72 -37.90 26.08
CA LYS A 193 -12.02 -38.76 24.93
C LYS A 193 -13.38 -38.39 24.33
N PRO A 194 -13.52 -38.33 22.99
CA PRO A 194 -14.80 -38.07 22.34
C PRO A 194 -15.86 -39.11 22.68
N THR A 195 -17.07 -38.65 22.99
CA THR A 195 -18.24 -39.49 23.27
C THR A 195 -19.37 -39.14 22.31
N GLN A 196 -19.97 -40.15 21.69
CA GLN A 196 -21.15 -39.94 20.84
C GLN A 196 -22.35 -39.61 21.74
N VAL A 197 -22.99 -38.45 21.51
CA VAL A 197 -24.07 -37.96 22.38
C VAL A 197 -25.44 -38.38 21.86
N ILE A 198 -25.65 -38.36 20.55
CA ILE A 198 -26.94 -38.67 19.92
C ILE A 198 -26.78 -39.88 18.99
N THR A 199 -27.75 -40.78 19.02
CA THR A 199 -27.97 -41.79 17.98
C THR A 199 -29.33 -41.59 17.34
N SER A 200 -29.42 -41.84 16.03
CA SER A 200 -30.68 -41.66 15.29
C SER A 200 -30.84 -42.71 14.19
N THR A 201 -32.09 -43.00 13.84
CA THR A 201 -32.50 -43.90 12.76
C THR A 201 -32.09 -43.36 11.37
N GLY A 202 -32.00 -42.04 11.20
CA GLY A 202 -31.58 -41.40 9.94
C GLY A 202 -30.06 -41.21 9.83
N GLY A 203 -29.53 -41.03 8.63
CA GLY A 203 -28.10 -40.79 8.40
C GLY A 203 -27.69 -39.33 8.61
N ARG A 204 -26.62 -39.08 9.38
CA ARG A 204 -25.95 -37.77 9.56
C ARG A 204 -26.84 -36.64 10.14
N PRO A 205 -27.29 -36.74 11.40
CA PRO A 205 -28.06 -35.69 12.05
C PRO A 205 -27.21 -34.45 12.32
N TYR A 206 -27.84 -33.28 12.20
CA TYR A 206 -27.22 -31.97 12.45
C TYR A 206 -27.69 -31.42 13.79
N VAL A 207 -26.86 -30.60 14.44
CA VAL A 207 -27.14 -30.00 15.75
C VAL A 207 -26.99 -28.48 15.70
N LYS A 208 -27.74 -27.81 16.55
CA LYS A 208 -27.57 -26.41 16.95
C LYS A 208 -27.53 -26.35 18.47
N VAL A 209 -26.65 -25.51 19.01
CA VAL A 209 -26.44 -25.39 20.45
C VAL A 209 -26.69 -23.94 20.88
N GLY A 210 -27.51 -23.77 21.91
CA GLY A 210 -27.73 -22.51 22.62
C GLY A 210 -27.32 -22.67 24.09
N THR A 211 -26.84 -21.64 24.75
CA THR A 211 -26.37 -21.73 26.14
C THR A 211 -26.71 -20.48 26.92
N ASN A 212 -26.84 -20.60 28.25
CA ASN A 212 -26.90 -19.44 29.14
C ASN A 212 -25.54 -19.12 29.77
N HIS A 213 -24.47 -19.81 29.34
CA HIS A 213 -23.10 -19.70 29.83
C HIS A 213 -22.89 -20.01 31.33
N ASN A 214 -23.96 -20.39 32.04
CA ASN A 214 -23.97 -20.52 33.48
C ASN A 214 -24.01 -21.99 33.90
N ASP A 215 -25.13 -22.67 33.68
CA ASP A 215 -25.41 -24.01 34.22
C ASP A 215 -26.02 -24.98 33.20
N ARG A 216 -26.34 -24.52 31.98
CA ARG A 216 -26.99 -25.37 30.97
C ARG A 216 -26.70 -24.98 29.54
N PHE A 217 -26.88 -25.94 28.63
CA PHE A 217 -27.00 -25.69 27.19
C PHE A 217 -28.08 -26.57 26.56
N ASP A 218 -28.66 -26.06 25.48
CA ASP A 218 -29.77 -26.61 24.73
C ASP A 218 -29.29 -27.15 23.39
N ILE A 219 -29.80 -28.31 22.98
CA ILE A 219 -29.45 -28.95 21.72
C ILE A 219 -30.73 -29.17 20.91
N ALA A 220 -30.83 -28.48 19.77
CA ALA A 220 -31.82 -28.77 18.75
C ALA A 220 -31.16 -29.59 17.63
N PHE A 221 -31.81 -30.64 17.14
CA PHE A 221 -31.19 -31.56 16.18
C PHE A 221 -32.18 -32.26 15.26
N THR A 222 -31.69 -32.82 14.16
CA THR A 222 -32.52 -33.53 13.17
C THR A 222 -32.43 -35.06 13.27
N THR A 223 -33.34 -35.79 12.63
CA THR A 223 -33.19 -37.25 12.43
C THR A 223 -31.94 -37.60 11.62
N GLY A 224 -31.64 -36.81 10.59
CA GLY A 224 -30.53 -37.02 9.66
C GLY A 224 -30.37 -35.86 8.69
N HIS A 225 -29.89 -36.17 7.48
CA HIS A 225 -29.66 -35.19 6.41
C HIS A 225 -30.87 -35.13 5.46
N PRO A 226 -31.45 -33.95 5.17
CA PRO A 226 -32.70 -33.85 4.41
C PRO A 226 -32.62 -34.38 2.97
N ARG A 227 -31.44 -34.39 2.34
CA ARG A 227 -31.24 -35.00 1.01
C ARG A 227 -31.46 -36.52 1.01
N ARG A 228 -31.18 -37.19 2.13
CA ARG A 228 -31.29 -38.66 2.26
C ARG A 228 -32.53 -39.08 3.04
N GLU A 229 -32.98 -38.24 3.96
CA GLU A 229 -34.10 -38.50 4.87
C GLU A 229 -35.35 -37.70 4.45
N PRO A 230 -36.34 -38.33 3.79
CA PRO A 230 -37.58 -37.65 3.41
C PRO A 230 -38.47 -37.31 4.62
N GLN A 231 -38.30 -38.01 5.73
CA GLN A 231 -38.99 -37.78 7.01
C GLN A 231 -38.01 -37.24 8.06
N ASN A 232 -37.30 -36.17 7.72
CA ASN A 232 -36.33 -35.54 8.62
C ASN A 232 -37.04 -34.65 9.66
N SER A 233 -37.21 -35.15 10.88
CA SER A 233 -37.87 -34.47 12.01
C SER A 233 -36.90 -33.55 12.78
N VAL A 234 -37.44 -32.69 13.65
CA VAL A 234 -36.65 -31.81 14.55
C VAL A 234 -36.93 -32.19 16.01
N PHE A 235 -35.86 -32.29 16.80
CA PHE A 235 -35.88 -32.71 18.20
C PHE A 235 -35.17 -31.70 19.10
N PHE A 236 -35.47 -31.77 20.39
CA PHE A 236 -34.87 -30.95 21.43
C PHE A 236 -34.47 -31.76 22.65
N MET A 237 -33.31 -31.44 23.21
CA MET A 237 -32.93 -31.83 24.58
C MET A 237 -32.04 -30.78 25.22
N ARG A 238 -32.03 -30.74 26.55
CA ARG A 238 -31.27 -29.80 27.37
C ARG A 238 -30.26 -30.53 28.24
N TYR A 239 -29.02 -30.09 28.25
CA TYR A 239 -28.02 -30.50 29.23
C TYR A 239 -28.06 -29.59 30.46
N ARG A 240 -28.02 -30.17 31.66
CA ARG A 240 -27.80 -29.46 32.94
C ARG A 240 -27.28 -30.46 33.99
N ASP A 241 -26.30 -30.06 34.80
CA ASP A 241 -25.85 -30.82 35.97
C ASP A 241 -25.58 -32.32 35.66
N GLY A 242 -24.78 -32.57 34.63
CA GLY A 242 -24.39 -33.95 34.26
C GLY A 242 -25.46 -34.80 33.59
N ALA A 243 -26.65 -34.27 33.28
CA ALA A 243 -27.73 -35.03 32.66
C ALA A 243 -28.46 -34.28 31.53
N PHE A 244 -29.15 -35.04 30.68
CA PHE A 244 -29.98 -34.55 29.60
C PHE A 244 -31.46 -34.64 29.98
N TYR A 245 -32.23 -33.64 29.58
CA TYR A 245 -33.63 -33.44 29.93
C TYR A 245 -34.46 -33.02 28.71
N LYS A 246 -35.75 -33.33 28.78
CA LYS A 246 -36.79 -32.71 27.95
C LYS A 246 -37.05 -31.26 28.38
N ALA A 247 -37.76 -30.50 27.56
CA ALA A 247 -38.15 -29.11 27.80
C ALA A 247 -39.03 -28.96 29.05
N ASP A 248 -39.85 -29.97 29.37
CA ASP A 248 -40.67 -30.02 30.60
C ASP A 248 -39.87 -30.34 31.88
N GLY A 249 -38.57 -30.62 31.75
CA GLY A 249 -37.69 -30.99 32.86
C GLY A 249 -37.65 -32.49 33.16
N THR A 250 -38.33 -33.34 32.37
CA THR A 250 -38.23 -34.79 32.48
C THR A 250 -36.82 -35.25 32.12
N LYS A 251 -36.18 -36.01 33.01
CA LYS A 251 -34.84 -36.54 32.79
C LYS A 251 -34.85 -37.62 31.70
N ILE A 252 -33.96 -37.49 30.72
CA ILE A 252 -33.75 -38.46 29.63
C ILE A 252 -32.68 -39.48 30.07
N ALA A 253 -31.46 -39.01 30.32
CA ALA A 253 -30.32 -39.85 30.66
C ALA A 253 -29.21 -39.01 31.32
N ASN A 254 -28.33 -39.65 32.12
CA ASN A 254 -27.07 -39.04 32.50
C ASN A 254 -26.09 -38.98 31.31
N ILE A 255 -25.10 -38.09 31.38
CA ILE A 255 -24.09 -37.93 30.32
C ILE A 255 -23.25 -39.19 30.06
N ASP A 256 -23.03 -40.01 31.10
CA ASP A 256 -22.32 -41.30 31.03
C ASP A 256 -23.16 -42.44 30.42
N GLN A 257 -24.45 -42.20 30.18
CA GLN A 257 -25.39 -43.12 29.53
C GLN A 257 -25.61 -42.82 28.04
N THR A 258 -24.78 -41.95 27.45
CA THR A 258 -24.79 -41.64 26.01
C THR A 258 -24.28 -42.84 25.16
N PRO A 259 -24.74 -43.02 23.90
CA PRO A 259 -25.57 -42.10 23.11
C PRO A 259 -27.08 -42.20 23.42
N ILE A 260 -27.76 -41.06 23.40
CA ILE A 260 -29.21 -40.92 23.57
C ILE A 260 -29.91 -41.16 22.24
N ALA A 261 -30.95 -41.99 22.21
CA ALA A 261 -31.75 -42.16 21.01
C ALA A 261 -32.60 -40.91 20.76
N HIS A 262 -32.64 -40.42 19.52
CA HIS A 262 -33.46 -39.26 19.16
C HIS A 262 -34.94 -39.39 19.57
N THR A 263 -35.48 -40.61 19.66
CA THR A 263 -36.86 -40.89 20.12
C THR A 263 -37.10 -40.63 21.61
N ASP A 264 -36.05 -40.53 22.41
CA ASP A 264 -36.14 -40.25 23.85
C ASP A 264 -36.20 -38.74 24.12
N ALA A 265 -35.79 -37.92 23.16
CA ALA A 265 -35.83 -36.47 23.20
C ALA A 265 -37.24 -35.92 22.88
N ASP A 266 -37.45 -34.61 23.07
CA ASP A 266 -38.70 -33.99 22.66
C ASP A 266 -38.78 -33.90 21.15
N ILE A 267 -39.94 -34.26 20.59
CA ILE A 267 -40.26 -34.00 19.19
C ILE A 267 -40.80 -32.58 19.07
N VAL A 268 -40.06 -31.73 18.38
CA VAL A 268 -40.45 -30.33 18.11
C VAL A 268 -41.33 -30.29 16.86
N TYR A 269 -40.95 -31.09 15.87
CA TYR A 269 -41.69 -31.27 14.62
C TYR A 269 -41.54 -32.70 14.11
N ASP A 270 -42.68 -33.36 13.89
CA ASP A 270 -42.72 -34.73 13.35
C ASP A 270 -42.95 -34.75 11.83
N ALA A 271 -41.88 -35.01 11.08
CA ALA A 271 -41.95 -35.17 9.62
C ALA A 271 -42.60 -36.49 9.19
N THR A 272 -42.80 -37.46 10.09
CA THR A 272 -43.48 -38.72 9.77
C THR A 272 -44.98 -38.52 9.60
N GLU A 273 -45.56 -37.55 10.30
CA GLU A 273 -46.98 -37.20 10.23
C GLU A 273 -47.32 -36.39 8.96
N THR A 274 -46.39 -35.54 8.51
CA THR A 274 -46.63 -34.60 7.40
C THR A 274 -45.99 -35.04 6.08
N ASN A 275 -45.00 -35.94 6.14
CA ASN A 275 -44.11 -36.30 5.04
C ASN A 275 -43.35 -35.11 4.42
N VAL A 276 -43.11 -34.06 5.23
CA VAL A 276 -42.34 -32.88 4.83
C VAL A 276 -41.08 -32.80 5.67
N ARG A 277 -39.92 -33.00 5.04
CA ARG A 277 -38.61 -32.95 5.70
C ARG A 277 -38.30 -31.55 6.24
N ALA A 278 -37.59 -31.50 7.36
CA ALA A 278 -37.12 -30.29 7.99
C ALA A 278 -35.59 -30.22 8.09
N TRP A 279 -35.05 -29.04 8.41
CA TRP A 279 -33.65 -28.83 8.76
C TRP A 279 -33.52 -27.73 9.81
N VAL A 280 -32.85 -28.04 10.92
CA VAL A 280 -32.63 -27.10 12.04
C VAL A 280 -31.68 -25.96 11.65
N TRP A 281 -31.98 -24.74 12.11
CA TRP A 281 -31.18 -23.53 11.84
C TRP A 281 -30.59 -22.90 13.10
N ASP A 282 -31.37 -22.74 14.17
CA ASP A 282 -30.86 -22.19 15.44
C ASP A 282 -31.73 -22.57 16.65
N THR A 283 -31.17 -22.46 17.85
CA THR A 283 -31.89 -22.63 19.12
C THR A 283 -31.41 -21.62 20.17
N ALA A 284 -32.35 -21.00 20.87
CA ALA A 284 -32.11 -20.05 21.96
C ALA A 284 -33.09 -20.31 23.11
N ALA A 285 -32.95 -19.60 24.22
CA ALA A 285 -33.91 -19.63 25.33
C ALA A 285 -34.54 -18.24 25.51
N ASP A 286 -35.85 -18.20 25.78
CA ASP A 286 -36.52 -16.95 26.17
C ASP A 286 -36.17 -16.54 27.61
N ALA A 287 -36.67 -15.39 28.05
CA ALA A 287 -36.43 -14.87 29.39
C ALA A 287 -36.91 -15.79 30.52
N ASP A 288 -37.90 -16.65 30.26
CA ASP A 288 -38.42 -17.66 31.20
C ASP A 288 -37.57 -18.95 31.17
N GLY A 289 -36.60 -19.04 30.26
CA GLY A 289 -35.75 -20.20 30.04
C GLY A 289 -36.39 -21.30 29.19
N ASN A 290 -37.50 -21.00 28.52
CA ASN A 290 -38.13 -21.93 27.58
C ASN A 290 -37.36 -21.91 26.24
N PRO A 291 -37.11 -23.08 25.63
CA PRO A 291 -36.42 -23.14 24.36
C PRO A 291 -37.28 -22.61 23.20
N VAL A 292 -36.61 -21.90 22.29
CA VAL A 292 -37.12 -21.39 21.02
C VAL A 292 -36.20 -21.89 19.91
N ILE A 293 -36.78 -22.42 18.84
CA ILE A 293 -36.07 -23.06 17.72
C ILE A 293 -36.58 -22.48 16.41
N VAL A 294 -35.66 -22.09 15.54
CA VAL A 294 -35.98 -21.79 14.14
C VAL A 294 -35.42 -22.87 13.23
N TYR A 295 -36.20 -23.23 12.23
CA TYR A 295 -35.85 -24.30 11.32
C TYR A 295 -36.59 -24.12 9.99
N THR A 296 -36.22 -24.90 8.98
CA THR A 296 -36.89 -24.89 7.67
C THR A 296 -37.70 -26.16 7.46
N ARG A 297 -38.89 -26.05 6.90
CA ARG A 297 -39.62 -27.17 6.27
C ARG A 297 -39.50 -27.07 4.76
N LEU A 298 -39.36 -28.22 4.10
CA LEU A 298 -39.00 -28.32 2.68
C LEU A 298 -40.00 -29.23 1.94
N PRO A 299 -41.24 -28.77 1.65
CA PRO A 299 -42.21 -29.56 0.88
C PRO A 299 -41.70 -30.04 -0.49
N SER A 300 -40.82 -29.26 -1.12
CA SER A 300 -40.09 -29.64 -2.33
C SER A 300 -38.71 -28.97 -2.35
N GLU A 301 -37.86 -29.33 -3.32
CA GLU A 301 -36.56 -28.68 -3.56
C GLU A 301 -36.68 -27.19 -3.94
N THR A 302 -37.86 -26.68 -4.27
CA THR A 302 -38.10 -25.28 -4.67
C THR A 302 -39.07 -24.52 -3.76
N ASP A 303 -39.58 -25.18 -2.71
CA ASP A 303 -40.46 -24.59 -1.70
C ASP A 303 -39.82 -24.77 -0.34
N HIS A 304 -39.10 -23.75 0.11
CA HIS A 304 -38.52 -23.67 1.44
C HIS A 304 -39.39 -22.76 2.30
N ARG A 305 -39.62 -23.13 3.57
CA ARG A 305 -40.45 -22.35 4.49
C ARG A 305 -39.77 -22.23 5.85
N TYR A 306 -39.70 -21.03 6.39
CA TYR A 306 -39.17 -20.80 7.74
C TYR A 306 -40.25 -21.06 8.78
N HIS A 307 -39.86 -21.72 9.86
CA HIS A 307 -40.70 -22.04 11.00
C HIS A 307 -40.07 -21.52 12.29
N TYR A 308 -40.95 -21.14 13.21
CA TYR A 308 -40.64 -20.72 14.55
C TYR A 308 -41.38 -21.63 15.53
N ALA A 309 -40.62 -22.37 16.32
CA ALA A 309 -41.15 -23.25 17.34
C ALA A 309 -40.71 -22.80 18.72
N ARG A 310 -41.60 -22.86 19.71
CA ARG A 310 -41.28 -22.54 21.10
C ARG A 310 -41.98 -23.48 22.07
N TRP A 311 -41.34 -23.73 23.19
CA TRP A 311 -41.99 -24.39 24.31
C TRP A 311 -42.87 -23.39 25.07
N THR A 312 -44.13 -23.74 25.32
CA THR A 312 -45.09 -22.86 26.02
C THR A 312 -45.05 -23.02 27.54
N GLY A 313 -44.25 -23.96 28.06
CA GLY A 313 -44.34 -24.48 29.42
C GLY A 313 -45.07 -25.82 29.51
N GLU A 314 -45.91 -26.14 28.52
CA GLU A 314 -46.74 -27.37 28.49
C GLU A 314 -46.58 -28.17 27.19
N LYS A 315 -46.39 -27.51 26.06
CA LYS A 315 -46.27 -28.14 24.74
C LYS A 315 -45.39 -27.31 23.80
N TRP A 316 -44.95 -27.92 22.71
CA TRP A 316 -44.36 -27.22 21.58
C TRP A 316 -45.45 -26.53 20.76
N LEU A 317 -45.31 -25.22 20.57
CA LEU A 317 -46.03 -24.44 19.58
C LEU A 317 -45.12 -24.31 18.36
N ASP A 318 -45.63 -24.57 17.16
CA ASP A 318 -44.88 -24.58 15.91
C ASP A 318 -45.65 -23.85 14.83
N VAL A 319 -45.10 -22.74 14.34
CA VAL A 319 -45.77 -21.79 13.44
C VAL A 319 -44.93 -21.60 12.18
N GLU A 320 -45.56 -21.69 11.00
CA GLU A 320 -44.95 -21.27 9.73
C GLU A 320 -44.84 -19.74 9.72
N LEU A 321 -43.62 -19.20 9.60
CA LEU A 321 -43.38 -17.76 9.50
C LEU A 321 -43.71 -17.24 8.10
N CYS A 322 -43.08 -17.84 7.09
CA CYS A 322 -43.22 -17.47 5.69
C CYS A 322 -42.55 -18.45 4.74
N LYS A 323 -42.88 -18.30 3.45
CA LYS A 323 -42.12 -18.88 2.34
C LYS A 323 -40.75 -18.20 2.24
N ALA A 324 -39.70 -19.02 2.28
CA ALA A 324 -38.29 -18.64 2.17
C ALA A 324 -37.76 -18.67 0.73
N GLY A 325 -38.56 -19.13 -0.23
CA GLY A 325 -38.14 -19.27 -1.63
C GLY A 325 -37.56 -20.66 -1.91
N LYS A 326 -36.42 -20.70 -2.61
CA LYS A 326 -35.69 -21.92 -2.99
C LYS A 326 -34.26 -21.88 -2.43
N TRP A 327 -33.40 -22.78 -2.89
CA TRP A 327 -31.98 -22.72 -2.58
C TRP A 327 -31.33 -21.41 -3.05
N PHE A 328 -30.32 -20.93 -2.31
CA PHE A 328 -29.58 -19.72 -2.67
C PHE A 328 -28.37 -19.93 -3.60
N PRO A 329 -27.70 -21.11 -3.66
CA PRO A 329 -26.60 -21.28 -4.61
C PRO A 329 -27.01 -21.02 -6.07
N GLU A 330 -26.14 -20.35 -6.81
CA GLU A 330 -26.29 -20.08 -8.23
C GLU A 330 -26.10 -21.38 -9.03
N THR A 331 -27.22 -21.94 -9.48
CA THR A 331 -27.19 -23.13 -10.32
C THR A 331 -26.84 -22.75 -11.77
N PRO A 332 -25.76 -23.29 -12.35
CA PRO A 332 -25.43 -23.04 -13.75
C PRO A 332 -26.58 -23.48 -14.68
N GLN A 333 -26.80 -22.74 -15.77
CA GLN A 333 -27.88 -23.00 -16.72
C GLN A 333 -27.88 -24.46 -17.20
N GLY A 334 -29.03 -25.12 -17.14
CA GLY A 334 -29.20 -26.52 -17.58
C GLY A 334 -28.62 -27.58 -16.62
N LYS A 335 -28.13 -27.19 -15.44
CA LYS A 335 -27.69 -28.12 -14.39
C LYS A 335 -28.76 -28.23 -13.30
N ARG A 336 -28.76 -29.35 -12.57
CA ARG A 336 -29.51 -29.51 -11.32
C ARG A 336 -28.66 -28.98 -10.18
N GLU A 337 -29.28 -28.29 -9.24
CA GLU A 337 -28.63 -27.84 -8.03
C GLU A 337 -28.08 -29.03 -7.21
N PRO A 338 -26.78 -29.10 -6.90
CA PRO A 338 -26.20 -30.13 -6.03
C PRO A 338 -26.69 -30.08 -4.58
N GLU A 339 -27.00 -28.89 -4.06
CA GLU A 339 -27.47 -28.67 -2.69
C GLU A 339 -28.85 -28.00 -2.62
N PRO A 340 -29.90 -28.65 -3.16
CA PRO A 340 -31.21 -28.03 -3.39
C PRO A 340 -31.99 -27.73 -2.11
N HIS A 341 -31.46 -28.09 -0.94
CA HIS A 341 -32.08 -27.86 0.36
C HIS A 341 -31.37 -26.72 1.15
N TYR A 342 -30.38 -26.04 0.54
CA TYR A 342 -29.66 -24.92 1.17
C TYR A 342 -30.51 -23.66 1.12
N SER A 343 -31.34 -23.45 2.14
CA SER A 343 -32.09 -22.21 2.31
C SER A 343 -31.15 -21.02 2.55
N ALA A 344 -31.60 -19.81 2.21
CA ALA A 344 -30.81 -18.59 2.39
C ALA A 344 -30.48 -18.31 3.87
N GLY A 345 -31.43 -18.52 4.79
CA GLY A 345 -31.17 -18.64 6.22
C GLY A 345 -32.07 -17.82 7.13
N ILE A 346 -32.16 -18.29 8.37
CA ILE A 346 -32.88 -17.66 9.50
C ILE A 346 -32.06 -17.88 10.78
N ILE A 347 -32.04 -16.89 11.66
CA ILE A 347 -31.30 -16.93 12.94
C ILE A 347 -32.10 -16.23 14.04
N LEU A 348 -31.99 -16.72 15.28
CA LEU A 348 -32.56 -16.09 16.47
C LEU A 348 -31.57 -15.07 17.04
N ASP A 349 -32.10 -13.97 17.56
CA ASP A 349 -31.37 -13.20 18.56
C ASP A 349 -31.37 -13.99 19.88
N HIS A 350 -30.17 -14.33 20.37
CA HIS A 350 -30.03 -15.16 21.58
C HIS A 350 -30.27 -14.37 22.87
N ASN A 351 -30.25 -13.03 22.81
CA ASN A 351 -30.64 -12.18 23.94
C ASN A 351 -32.15 -12.00 24.03
N ASP A 352 -32.84 -12.03 22.89
CA ASP A 352 -34.31 -11.95 22.81
C ASP A 352 -34.81 -12.75 21.60
N PRO A 353 -35.18 -14.04 21.78
CA PRO A 353 -35.65 -14.87 20.68
C PRO A 353 -37.01 -14.46 20.11
N SER A 354 -37.64 -13.41 20.64
CA SER A 354 -38.78 -12.72 20.00
C SER A 354 -38.34 -11.92 18.77
N THR A 355 -37.05 -11.83 18.50
CA THR A 355 -36.44 -11.24 17.31
C THR A 355 -35.77 -12.31 16.46
N VAL A 356 -36.08 -12.32 15.16
CA VAL A 356 -35.42 -13.17 14.16
C VAL A 356 -34.89 -12.34 12.99
N TYR A 357 -33.75 -12.74 12.44
CA TYR A 357 -33.23 -12.21 11.20
C TYR A 357 -33.29 -13.31 10.13
N LEU A 358 -33.77 -12.99 8.94
CA LEU A 358 -33.94 -13.98 7.89
C LEU A 358 -33.73 -13.39 6.49
N ALA A 359 -33.30 -14.24 5.57
CA ALA A 359 -33.07 -13.89 4.17
C ALA A 359 -34.28 -14.30 3.32
N LEU A 360 -34.84 -13.35 2.56
CA LEU A 360 -36.00 -13.56 1.68
C LEU A 360 -35.74 -13.09 0.25
N PRO A 361 -36.31 -13.76 -0.77
CA PRO A 361 -36.23 -13.28 -2.13
C PRO A 361 -37.05 -11.98 -2.31
N ARG A 362 -36.41 -10.93 -2.81
CA ARG A 362 -36.99 -9.62 -3.17
C ARG A 362 -36.38 -9.18 -4.50
N GLY A 363 -37.19 -8.90 -5.51
CA GLY A 363 -36.69 -8.40 -6.80
C GLY A 363 -35.74 -9.33 -7.57
N GLY A 364 -35.61 -10.61 -7.17
CA GLY A 364 -34.71 -11.58 -7.81
C GLY A 364 -33.43 -11.89 -7.02
N THR A 365 -33.16 -11.15 -5.94
CA THR A 365 -32.04 -11.36 -5.01
C THR A 365 -32.56 -11.68 -3.60
N PHE A 366 -31.73 -12.28 -2.75
CA PHE A 366 -32.03 -12.45 -1.33
C PHE A 366 -31.67 -11.19 -0.54
N GLU A 367 -32.59 -10.71 0.28
CA GLU A 367 -32.44 -9.56 1.17
C GLU A 367 -32.65 -9.96 2.63
N ILE A 368 -31.96 -9.28 3.56
CA ILE A 368 -32.09 -9.51 4.99
C ILE A 368 -33.25 -8.68 5.55
N GLU A 369 -34.12 -9.31 6.32
CA GLU A 369 -35.18 -8.67 7.09
C GLU A 369 -35.05 -9.01 8.57
N LYS A 370 -35.39 -8.03 9.43
CA LYS A 370 -35.56 -8.19 10.87
C LYS A 370 -37.05 -8.33 11.18
N TRP A 371 -37.42 -9.42 11.85
CA TRP A 371 -38.80 -9.64 12.28
C TRP A 371 -38.85 -9.71 13.81
N THR A 372 -39.87 -9.07 14.39
CA THR A 372 -40.07 -9.00 15.85
C THR A 372 -41.49 -9.39 16.19
N THR A 373 -41.68 -10.10 17.31
CA THR A 373 -43.00 -10.47 17.82
C THR A 373 -43.17 -10.00 19.26
N ALA A 374 -44.37 -9.52 19.60
CA ALA A 374 -44.73 -9.14 20.97
C ALA A 374 -45.66 -10.17 21.64
N ASP A 375 -46.24 -11.08 20.86
CA ASP A 375 -47.24 -12.07 21.25
C ASP A 375 -46.68 -13.50 21.17
N LYS A 376 -45.35 -13.63 21.33
CA LYS A 376 -44.62 -14.90 21.36
C LYS A 376 -44.82 -15.74 20.08
N GLY A 377 -44.87 -15.07 18.93
CA GLY A 377 -44.79 -15.66 17.59
C GLY A 377 -46.13 -15.78 16.85
N GLU A 378 -47.23 -15.26 17.40
CA GLU A 378 -48.53 -15.26 16.72
C GLU A 378 -48.57 -14.23 15.58
N THR A 379 -48.01 -13.03 15.81
CA THR A 379 -47.85 -11.98 14.79
C THR A 379 -46.44 -11.39 14.78
N TRP A 380 -46.06 -10.82 13.63
CA TRP A 380 -44.70 -10.35 13.36
C TRP A 380 -44.69 -8.97 12.72
N ASN A 381 -43.95 -8.04 13.32
CA ASN A 381 -43.55 -6.78 12.71
C ASN A 381 -42.26 -6.97 11.91
N ARG A 382 -42.18 -6.38 10.71
CA ARG A 382 -41.12 -6.64 9.73
C ARG A 382 -40.42 -5.35 9.33
N THR A 383 -39.10 -5.36 9.32
CA THR A 383 -38.28 -4.22 8.88
C THR A 383 -37.18 -4.75 7.95
N ALA A 384 -37.00 -4.11 6.79
CA ALA A 384 -35.92 -4.46 5.89
C ALA A 384 -34.58 -4.00 6.50
N VAL A 385 -33.57 -4.86 6.44
CA VAL A 385 -32.18 -4.49 6.76
C VAL A 385 -31.47 -4.11 5.46
N THR A 386 -31.68 -4.86 4.38
CA THR A 386 -31.12 -4.57 3.06
C THR A 386 -32.21 -4.42 2.00
N VAL A 387 -31.99 -3.59 0.97
CA VAL A 387 -32.90 -3.39 -0.16
C VAL A 387 -32.16 -3.08 -1.47
N ASN A 388 -32.71 -3.50 -2.61
CA ASN A 388 -32.18 -3.20 -3.95
C ASN A 388 -30.71 -3.65 -4.13
N SER A 389 -30.33 -4.76 -3.51
CA SER A 389 -29.00 -5.35 -3.63
C SER A 389 -28.78 -5.95 -5.02
N THR A 390 -27.55 -5.86 -5.52
CA THR A 390 -27.13 -6.56 -6.74
C THR A 390 -26.67 -8.00 -6.46
N ASN A 391 -26.32 -8.27 -5.21
CA ASN A 391 -25.76 -9.52 -4.71
C ASN A 391 -26.74 -10.17 -3.73
N ASP A 392 -26.74 -11.50 -3.64
CA ASP A 392 -27.55 -12.22 -2.65
C ASP A 392 -27.00 -12.00 -1.23
N ASN A 393 -27.87 -11.58 -0.30
CA ASN A 393 -27.56 -11.47 1.11
C ASN A 393 -28.16 -12.66 1.86
N VAL A 394 -27.30 -13.54 2.39
CA VAL A 394 -27.69 -14.84 2.94
C VAL A 394 -26.98 -15.14 4.26
N ARG A 395 -27.44 -16.19 4.95
CA ARG A 395 -26.89 -16.75 6.19
C ARG A 395 -26.63 -15.66 7.25
N PRO A 396 -27.68 -14.89 7.63
CA PRO A 396 -27.55 -13.93 8.70
C PRO A 396 -27.13 -14.62 10.00
N PHE A 397 -26.34 -13.92 10.80
CA PHE A 397 -25.88 -14.37 12.10
C PHE A 397 -25.91 -13.20 13.09
N VAL A 398 -26.66 -13.36 14.18
CA VAL A 398 -26.68 -12.37 15.27
C VAL A 398 -25.48 -12.62 16.16
N ILE A 399 -24.65 -11.60 16.34
CA ILE A 399 -23.44 -11.65 17.18
C ILE A 399 -23.86 -12.12 18.58
N ARG A 400 -23.21 -13.14 19.15
CA ARG A 400 -23.59 -13.62 20.50
C ARG A 400 -23.11 -12.64 21.57
N ASP A 401 -23.83 -12.59 22.69
CA ASP A 401 -23.46 -11.87 23.92
C ASP A 401 -23.34 -10.33 23.78
N TYR A 402 -23.88 -9.74 22.71
CA TYR A 402 -23.89 -8.30 22.53
C TYR A 402 -24.89 -7.63 23.51
N PRO A 403 -24.57 -6.51 24.17
CA PRO A 403 -25.52 -5.84 25.07
C PRO A 403 -26.65 -5.17 24.28
N ALA A 404 -27.88 -5.30 24.77
CA ALA A 404 -29.09 -4.79 24.10
C ALA A 404 -29.05 -3.26 23.81
N GLN A 405 -28.34 -2.48 24.64
CA GLN A 405 -28.21 -1.03 24.53
C GLN A 405 -27.02 -0.56 23.66
N THR A 406 -26.29 -1.47 23.03
CA THR A 406 -25.10 -1.10 22.24
C THR A 406 -25.52 -0.55 20.87
N GLU A 407 -24.98 0.61 20.49
CA GLU A 407 -24.98 1.14 19.13
C GLU A 407 -23.80 0.52 18.36
N GLY A 408 -24.06 -0.06 17.19
CA GLY A 408 -23.06 -0.80 16.40
C GLY A 408 -23.67 -2.05 15.74
N PRO A 409 -22.83 -2.92 15.13
CA PRO A 409 -23.32 -4.09 14.43
C PRO A 409 -24.05 -5.06 15.38
N ARG A 410 -25.17 -5.60 14.94
CA ARG A 410 -25.92 -6.66 15.63
C ARG A 410 -26.01 -7.92 14.78
N VAL A 411 -26.09 -7.77 13.46
CA VAL A 411 -26.21 -8.87 12.52
C VAL A 411 -25.10 -8.81 11.47
N LEU A 412 -24.49 -9.96 11.23
CA LEU A 412 -23.57 -10.18 10.14
C LEU A 412 -24.23 -11.06 9.07
N TRP A 413 -23.87 -10.92 7.80
CA TRP A 413 -24.37 -11.82 6.75
C TRP A 413 -23.33 -12.02 5.65
N MET A 414 -23.51 -13.09 4.86
CA MET A 414 -22.76 -13.29 3.64
C MET A 414 -23.40 -12.50 2.50
N ASN A 415 -22.61 -11.66 1.83
CA ASN A 415 -22.98 -11.00 0.58
C ASN A 415 -22.26 -11.69 -0.59
N ASN A 416 -23.03 -12.33 -1.47
CA ASN A 416 -22.51 -13.22 -2.50
C ASN A 416 -22.33 -12.47 -3.83
N ARG A 417 -21.08 -12.17 -4.18
CA ARG A 417 -20.73 -11.77 -5.56
C ARG A 417 -20.86 -12.95 -6.51
N LYS A 418 -20.50 -14.14 -6.02
CA LYS A 418 -20.70 -15.43 -6.69
C LYS A 418 -20.78 -16.55 -5.66
N TYR A 419 -21.79 -17.42 -5.75
CA TYR A 419 -21.80 -18.65 -4.95
C TYR A 419 -22.43 -19.81 -5.73
N VAL A 420 -21.60 -20.70 -6.28
CA VAL A 420 -22.08 -21.87 -7.05
C VAL A 420 -22.09 -23.13 -6.19
N HIS A 421 -21.09 -23.30 -5.31
CA HIS A 421 -20.98 -24.47 -4.44
C HIS A 421 -20.08 -24.17 -3.25
N PHE A 422 -20.39 -24.78 -2.10
CA PHE A 422 -19.64 -24.59 -0.86
C PHE A 422 -18.18 -25.05 -0.94
N ALA A 423 -17.89 -26.11 -1.71
CA ALA A 423 -16.57 -26.71 -1.87
C ALA A 423 -16.18 -26.80 -3.35
N ARG A 424 -15.23 -25.99 -3.79
CA ARG A 424 -14.54 -26.02 -5.11
C ARG A 424 -13.62 -24.82 -5.14
N ASN A 425 -12.40 -24.96 -5.66
CA ASN A 425 -11.55 -23.80 -5.90
C ASN A 425 -12.27 -22.84 -6.87
N GLY A 426 -12.58 -21.62 -6.41
CA GLY A 426 -13.42 -20.66 -7.14
C GLY A 426 -14.95 -20.95 -7.13
N GLY A 427 -15.41 -21.78 -6.19
CA GLY A 427 -16.83 -22.14 -5.98
C GLY A 427 -17.66 -21.04 -5.32
N TYR A 428 -17.02 -20.16 -4.55
CA TYR A 428 -17.61 -18.98 -3.93
C TYR A 428 -16.64 -17.78 -3.99
N ASP A 429 -17.21 -16.58 -4.09
CA ASP A 429 -16.60 -15.26 -3.91
C ASP A 429 -17.62 -14.42 -3.13
N THR A 430 -17.34 -14.23 -1.85
CA THR A 430 -18.28 -13.66 -0.89
C THR A 430 -17.57 -12.73 0.06
N SER A 431 -18.30 -11.75 0.57
CA SER A 431 -17.88 -10.88 1.67
C SER A 431 -18.76 -11.13 2.90
N ILE A 432 -18.24 -10.80 4.09
CA ILE A 432 -19.03 -10.77 5.31
C ILE A 432 -19.38 -9.32 5.62
N ARG A 433 -20.66 -8.96 5.56
CA ARG A 433 -21.18 -7.61 5.81
C ARG A 433 -21.73 -7.49 7.22
N MET A 434 -21.77 -6.27 7.73
CA MET A 434 -22.32 -5.91 9.04
C MET A 434 -23.42 -4.88 8.87
N ASP A 435 -24.41 -4.82 9.74
CA ASP A 435 -25.49 -3.81 9.73
C ASP A 435 -25.00 -2.42 10.20
N VAL A 436 -23.79 -2.06 9.78
CA VAL A 436 -23.16 -0.76 9.97
C VAL A 436 -23.18 -0.03 8.63
N PRO A 437 -23.93 1.07 8.50
CA PRO A 437 -23.92 1.85 7.28
C PRO A 437 -22.49 2.36 7.01
N PRO A 438 -22.16 2.60 5.72
CA PRO A 438 -20.85 3.08 5.34
C PRO A 438 -20.57 4.40 6.04
N ARG A 439 -19.43 4.47 6.74
CA ARG A 439 -18.98 5.73 7.33
C ARG A 439 -18.66 6.73 6.23
N PRO A 440 -19.13 7.99 6.34
CA PRO A 440 -18.66 9.05 5.47
C PRO A 440 -17.13 9.13 5.51
N LEU A 441 -16.51 9.35 4.37
CA LEU A 441 -15.08 9.66 4.32
C LEU A 441 -14.83 10.99 5.06
N SER A 442 -13.73 11.06 5.81
CA SER A 442 -13.33 12.31 6.45
C SER A 442 -12.94 13.33 5.39
N THR A 443 -13.35 14.58 5.59
CA THR A 443 -12.89 15.71 4.75
C THR A 443 -11.64 16.37 5.32
N ALA A 444 -11.02 15.79 6.35
CA ALA A 444 -9.78 16.29 6.92
C ALA A 444 -8.66 16.26 5.87
N ILE A 445 -7.77 17.24 5.93
CA ILE A 445 -6.51 17.22 5.17
C ILE A 445 -5.46 16.59 6.07
N GLU A 446 -5.53 15.26 6.15
CA GLU A 446 -4.59 14.40 6.88
C GLU A 446 -4.16 13.29 5.91
N PRO A 447 -2.86 12.93 5.84
CA PRO A 447 -2.35 11.96 4.87
C PRO A 447 -3.19 10.68 4.77
N ALA A 448 -3.43 10.01 5.91
CA ALA A 448 -4.18 8.76 5.97
C ALA A 448 -5.64 8.86 5.48
N GLU A 449 -6.33 9.97 5.77
CA GLU A 449 -7.72 10.16 5.32
C GLU A 449 -7.80 10.49 3.83
N ILE A 450 -6.79 11.20 3.30
CA ILE A 450 -6.67 11.48 1.87
C ILE A 450 -6.40 10.18 1.10
N GLU A 451 -5.42 9.39 1.54
CA GLU A 451 -5.10 8.09 0.96
C GLU A 451 -6.32 7.16 0.97
N LYS A 452 -7.05 7.10 2.08
CA LYS A 452 -8.27 6.30 2.18
C LYS A 452 -9.34 6.73 1.17
N ALA A 453 -9.52 8.04 0.96
CA ALA A 453 -10.46 8.54 -0.05
C ALA A 453 -10.00 8.22 -1.48
N MET A 454 -8.70 8.40 -1.77
CA MET A 454 -8.09 8.07 -3.06
C MET A 454 -8.15 6.58 -3.38
N ALA A 455 -7.73 5.72 -2.44
CA ALA A 455 -7.80 4.27 -2.55
C ALA A 455 -9.22 3.81 -2.86
N LYS A 456 -10.22 4.34 -2.14
CA LYS A 456 -11.62 3.97 -2.33
C LYS A 456 -12.15 4.32 -3.73
N VAL A 457 -11.78 5.49 -4.26
CA VAL A 457 -12.16 5.91 -5.63
C VAL A 457 -11.40 5.11 -6.69
N ALA A 458 -10.11 4.87 -6.49
CA ALA A 458 -9.27 4.09 -7.40
C ALA A 458 -9.71 2.62 -7.48
N ASP A 459 -10.01 2.01 -6.35
CA ASP A 459 -10.48 0.62 -6.26
C ASP A 459 -11.82 0.44 -6.94
N TRP A 460 -12.77 1.34 -6.69
CA TRP A 460 -14.03 1.35 -7.42
C TRP A 460 -13.80 1.42 -8.93
N GLN A 461 -12.86 2.26 -9.39
CA GLN A 461 -12.56 2.38 -10.81
C GLN A 461 -11.90 1.12 -11.41
N LEU A 462 -11.05 0.40 -10.66
CA LEU A 462 -10.46 -0.86 -11.13
C LEU A 462 -11.50 -1.99 -11.24
N GLU A 463 -12.47 -2.03 -10.33
CA GLU A 463 -13.56 -3.01 -10.34
C GLU A 463 -14.61 -2.74 -11.42
N ASN A 464 -14.59 -1.55 -12.02
CA ASN A 464 -15.55 -1.12 -13.04
C ASN A 464 -14.89 -0.99 -14.43
N PRO A 465 -15.44 -1.62 -15.48
CA PRO A 465 -14.78 -1.69 -16.79
C PRO A 465 -14.64 -0.33 -17.48
N LEU A 466 -13.53 -0.16 -18.20
CA LEU A 466 -13.33 0.98 -19.10
C LEU A 466 -14.40 0.98 -20.20
N ARG A 467 -15.18 2.05 -20.27
CA ARG A 467 -16.29 2.19 -21.22
C ARG A 467 -15.87 2.69 -22.60
N HIS A 468 -14.66 3.22 -22.70
CA HIS A 468 -14.09 3.83 -23.91
C HIS A 468 -12.88 3.03 -24.40
N SER A 469 -12.39 3.33 -25.60
CA SER A 469 -11.16 2.72 -26.10
C SER A 469 -9.98 3.00 -25.16
N LYS A 470 -9.09 2.01 -24.98
CA LYS A 470 -7.90 2.09 -24.12
C LYS A 470 -6.95 3.24 -24.48
N THR A 471 -6.90 3.66 -25.75
CA THR A 471 -6.06 4.80 -26.21
C THR A 471 -6.84 6.12 -26.37
N ASN A 472 -8.09 6.18 -25.88
CA ASN A 472 -8.90 7.40 -25.91
C ASN A 472 -8.42 8.42 -24.87
N TRP A 473 -8.69 9.71 -25.11
CA TRP A 473 -8.37 10.78 -24.17
C TRP A 473 -8.97 10.60 -22.78
N THR A 474 -10.16 9.99 -22.68
CA THR A 474 -10.79 9.70 -21.38
C THR A 474 -9.91 8.78 -20.54
N THR A 475 -9.33 7.75 -21.16
CA THR A 475 -8.34 6.85 -20.54
C THR A 475 -7.05 7.59 -20.25
N GLY A 476 -6.55 8.42 -21.17
CA GLY A 476 -5.35 9.24 -20.92
C GLY A 476 -5.48 10.17 -19.70
N ALA A 477 -6.66 10.77 -19.50
CA ALA A 477 -6.94 11.58 -18.32
C ALA A 477 -7.11 10.74 -17.04
N LEU A 478 -7.73 9.56 -17.13
CA LEU A 478 -7.79 8.60 -16.01
C LEU A 478 -6.36 8.21 -15.58
N THR A 479 -5.52 7.81 -16.54
CA THR A 479 -4.19 7.28 -16.24
C THR A 479 -3.23 8.35 -15.74
N ALA A 480 -3.44 9.63 -16.06
CA ALA A 480 -2.68 10.72 -15.44
C ALA A 480 -2.89 10.77 -13.92
N GLY A 481 -4.13 10.58 -13.43
CA GLY A 481 -4.42 10.52 -12.00
C GLY A 481 -4.09 9.18 -11.37
N MET A 482 -4.35 8.06 -12.08
CA MET A 482 -4.01 6.72 -11.59
C MET A 482 -2.50 6.54 -11.44
N SER A 483 -1.68 7.13 -12.31
CA SER A 483 -0.22 7.09 -12.19
C SER A 483 0.28 7.88 -10.98
N ALA A 484 -0.32 9.04 -10.68
CA ALA A 484 -0.03 9.79 -9.46
C ALA A 484 -0.40 9.00 -8.20
N TRP A 485 -1.55 8.32 -8.20
CA TRP A 485 -1.94 7.44 -7.08
C TRP A 485 -1.05 6.21 -6.96
N ALA A 486 -0.67 5.58 -8.08
CA ALA A 486 0.17 4.38 -8.09
C ALA A 486 1.60 4.63 -7.56
N GLN A 487 2.05 5.88 -7.52
CA GLN A 487 3.32 6.26 -6.89
C GLN A 487 3.23 6.31 -5.36
N MET A 488 2.03 6.52 -4.83
CA MET A 488 1.78 6.70 -3.39
C MET A 488 1.22 5.45 -2.71
N ALA A 489 0.58 4.56 -3.48
CA ALA A 489 -0.09 3.40 -2.93
C ALA A 489 0.91 2.36 -2.38
N GLU A 490 0.62 1.79 -1.21
CA GLU A 490 1.42 0.71 -0.58
C GLU A 490 1.47 -0.60 -1.40
N THR A 491 0.68 -0.70 -2.49
CA THR A 491 0.53 -1.91 -3.29
C THR A 491 0.79 -1.65 -4.77
N ASP A 492 1.51 -2.58 -5.39
CA ASP A 492 1.83 -2.52 -6.83
C ASP A 492 0.62 -2.72 -7.76
N LYS A 493 -0.57 -3.07 -7.23
CA LYS A 493 -1.75 -3.41 -8.05
C LYS A 493 -2.12 -2.33 -9.08
N TYR A 494 -1.90 -1.06 -8.76
CA TYR A 494 -2.19 0.06 -9.66
C TYR A 494 -1.09 0.23 -10.72
N THR A 495 0.18 0.05 -10.34
CA THR A 495 1.31 0.06 -11.27
C THR A 495 1.19 -1.10 -12.26
N ASP A 496 0.87 -2.31 -11.78
CA ASP A 496 0.62 -3.49 -12.61
C ASP A 496 -0.52 -3.26 -13.62
N TRP A 497 -1.62 -2.65 -13.17
CA TRP A 497 -2.74 -2.31 -14.06
C TRP A 497 -2.34 -1.32 -15.17
N LEU A 498 -1.50 -0.32 -14.85
CA LEU A 498 -0.99 0.64 -15.85
C LEU A 498 -0.07 -0.05 -16.87
N ILE A 499 0.80 -0.97 -16.42
CA ILE A 499 1.67 -1.77 -17.29
C ILE A 499 0.83 -2.69 -18.19
N GLU A 500 -0.17 -3.38 -17.65
CA GLU A 500 -1.10 -4.22 -18.41
C GLU A 500 -1.82 -3.40 -19.51
N LEU A 501 -2.29 -2.20 -19.16
CA LEU A 501 -2.91 -1.28 -20.12
C LEU A 501 -1.95 -0.86 -21.23
N GLY A 502 -0.68 -0.58 -20.89
CA GLY A 502 0.39 -0.27 -21.86
C GLY A 502 0.65 -1.43 -22.81
N ASN A 503 0.80 -2.64 -22.28
CA ASN A 503 0.98 -3.87 -23.05
C ASN A 503 -0.21 -4.15 -23.97
N ASP A 504 -1.44 -4.02 -23.47
CA ASP A 504 -2.68 -4.24 -24.24
C ASP A 504 -2.85 -3.27 -25.42
N THR A 505 -2.27 -2.08 -25.32
CA THR A 505 -2.29 -1.07 -26.38
C THR A 505 -1.05 -1.13 -27.28
N ASN A 506 -0.12 -2.05 -26.99
CA ASN A 506 1.22 -2.11 -27.59
C ASN A 506 1.95 -0.76 -27.51
N TRP A 507 1.75 -0.01 -26.43
CA TRP A 507 2.36 1.31 -26.20
C TRP A 507 2.05 2.33 -27.32
N GLN A 508 0.93 2.16 -28.05
CA GLN A 508 0.56 3.04 -29.16
C GLN A 508 -0.35 4.18 -28.70
N LEU A 509 -0.12 5.36 -29.29
CA LEU A 509 -1.06 6.47 -29.27
C LEU A 509 -2.32 6.14 -30.09
N GLY A 510 -3.36 6.97 -29.96
CA GLY A 510 -4.59 6.82 -30.74
C GLY A 510 -4.37 6.95 -32.27
N HIS A 511 -5.38 6.53 -33.03
CA HIS A 511 -5.29 6.36 -34.48
C HIS A 511 -5.17 7.68 -35.27
N ARG A 512 -5.76 8.78 -34.79
CA ARG A 512 -5.83 10.09 -35.47
C ARG A 512 -4.52 10.84 -35.27
N LYS A 513 -3.71 10.92 -36.34
CA LYS A 513 -2.30 11.35 -36.21
C LYS A 513 -2.08 12.70 -35.52
N TYR A 514 -2.83 13.72 -35.92
CA TYR A 514 -2.68 15.09 -35.44
C TYR A 514 -3.57 15.41 -34.22
N HIS A 515 -4.56 14.58 -33.93
CA HIS A 515 -5.62 14.96 -32.99
C HIS A 515 -5.12 14.85 -31.55
N ALA A 516 -5.13 15.96 -30.80
CA ALA A 516 -4.54 16.05 -29.46
C ALA A 516 -5.07 14.98 -28.49
N ASP A 517 -6.37 14.69 -28.50
CA ASP A 517 -6.99 13.60 -27.72
C ASP A 517 -6.23 12.26 -27.80
N ASP A 518 -5.73 11.92 -28.99
CA ASP A 518 -5.09 10.64 -29.25
C ASP A 518 -3.64 10.62 -28.74
N HIS A 519 -3.11 11.75 -28.26
CA HIS A 519 -1.78 11.88 -27.66
C HIS A 519 -1.82 11.80 -26.12
N ALA A 520 -2.99 11.91 -25.49
CA ALA A 520 -3.14 11.99 -24.04
C ALA A 520 -2.61 10.76 -23.29
N ILE A 521 -2.85 9.55 -23.82
CA ILE A 521 -2.35 8.31 -23.21
C ILE A 521 -0.81 8.23 -23.17
N GLY A 522 -0.14 8.99 -24.04
CA GLY A 522 1.32 9.08 -24.06
C GLY A 522 1.93 9.63 -22.77
N GLN A 523 1.17 10.37 -21.96
CA GLN A 523 1.63 10.83 -20.64
C GLN A 523 1.98 9.63 -19.74
N MET A 524 1.08 8.65 -19.65
CA MET A 524 1.27 7.45 -18.85
C MET A 524 2.43 6.59 -19.37
N TYR A 525 2.57 6.45 -20.69
CA TYR A 525 3.67 5.68 -21.26
C TYR A 525 5.04 6.28 -20.92
N ILE A 526 5.14 7.62 -20.95
CA ILE A 526 6.38 8.32 -20.59
C ILE A 526 6.62 8.25 -19.07
N GLU A 527 5.59 8.38 -18.24
CA GLU A 527 5.69 8.20 -16.78
C GLU A 527 6.18 6.80 -16.39
N LEU A 528 5.67 5.75 -17.05
CA LEU A 528 6.17 4.39 -16.84
C LEU A 528 7.61 4.22 -17.35
N PHE A 529 7.96 4.84 -18.48
CA PHE A 529 9.35 4.84 -18.96
C PHE A 529 10.29 5.55 -17.98
N GLU A 530 9.89 6.67 -17.37
CA GLU A 530 10.67 7.36 -16.36
C GLU A 530 10.99 6.46 -15.17
N ARG A 531 10.08 5.55 -14.81
CA ARG A 531 10.25 4.62 -13.68
C ARG A 531 11.00 3.35 -14.07
N LEU A 532 10.56 2.70 -15.14
CA LEU A 532 11.00 1.34 -15.53
C LEU A 532 12.14 1.34 -16.54
N LYS A 533 12.42 2.48 -17.17
CA LYS A 533 13.48 2.71 -18.16
C LYS A 533 13.42 1.78 -19.39
N ASP A 534 12.25 1.20 -19.69
CA ASP A 534 12.04 0.36 -20.87
C ASP A 534 11.75 1.21 -22.13
N PRO A 535 12.67 1.26 -23.11
CA PRO A 535 12.51 2.11 -24.29
C PRO A 535 11.31 1.75 -25.18
N GLU A 536 10.75 0.53 -25.09
CA GLU A 536 9.55 0.16 -25.86
C GLU A 536 8.35 1.03 -25.51
N MET A 537 8.24 1.46 -24.26
CA MET A 537 7.11 2.24 -23.75
C MET A 537 6.93 3.58 -24.49
N ILE A 538 8.03 4.22 -24.92
CA ILE A 538 7.97 5.53 -25.60
C ILE A 538 8.25 5.47 -27.10
N ALA A 539 8.66 4.32 -27.64
CA ALA A 539 9.11 4.21 -29.03
C ALA A 539 8.05 4.68 -30.04
N HIS A 540 6.80 4.24 -29.88
CA HIS A 540 5.70 4.62 -30.77
C HIS A 540 5.21 6.05 -30.55
N THR A 541 5.21 6.53 -29.31
CA THR A 541 4.93 7.94 -28.98
C THR A 541 5.92 8.85 -29.69
N LYS A 542 7.22 8.57 -29.54
CA LYS A 542 8.29 9.31 -30.20
C LYS A 542 8.16 9.29 -31.72
N GLN A 543 7.96 8.11 -32.30
CA GLN A 543 7.77 7.94 -33.75
C GLN A 543 6.59 8.78 -34.28
N ARG A 544 5.47 8.79 -33.56
CA ARG A 544 4.27 9.55 -33.95
C ARG A 544 4.53 11.05 -33.90
N LEU A 545 5.10 11.56 -32.80
CA LEU A 545 5.32 12.98 -32.60
C LEU A 545 6.42 13.53 -33.51
N ASP A 546 7.47 12.75 -33.78
CA ASP A 546 8.46 13.05 -34.83
C ASP A 546 7.79 13.25 -36.19
N TRP A 547 6.82 12.40 -36.54
CA TRP A 547 6.08 12.52 -37.79
C TRP A 547 5.17 13.75 -37.80
N VAL A 548 4.49 14.05 -36.69
CA VAL A 548 3.60 15.23 -36.58
C VAL A 548 4.39 16.53 -36.75
N ILE A 549 5.52 16.66 -36.07
CA ILE A 549 6.40 17.85 -36.14
C ILE A 549 6.95 18.00 -37.56
N LYS A 550 7.44 16.91 -38.16
CA LYS A 550 7.96 16.92 -39.53
C LYS A 550 6.88 17.26 -40.58
N ASN A 551 5.63 16.86 -40.35
CA ASN A 551 4.51 17.05 -41.27
C ASN A 551 3.47 18.01 -40.69
N ARG A 552 3.93 19.10 -40.07
CA ARG A 552 3.05 20.04 -39.36
C ARG A 552 1.82 20.46 -40.17
N SER A 553 0.67 20.48 -39.52
CA SER A 553 -0.55 21.04 -40.10
C SER A 553 -0.58 22.57 -39.94
N TYR A 554 -1.01 23.26 -40.98
CA TYR A 554 -1.23 24.72 -41.00
C TYR A 554 -2.73 25.05 -41.11
N ALA A 555 -3.59 24.17 -40.61
CA ALA A 555 -5.03 24.46 -40.52
C ALA A 555 -5.29 25.74 -39.70
N ASP A 556 -6.39 26.42 -40.01
CA ASP A 556 -6.86 27.52 -39.16
C ASP A 556 -7.32 27.00 -37.78
N LEU A 557 -7.47 27.90 -36.80
CA LEU A 557 -7.97 27.58 -35.47
C LEU A 557 -9.49 27.73 -35.34
N LYS A 558 -10.19 28.14 -36.39
CA LYS A 558 -11.65 28.26 -36.35
C LYS A 558 -12.26 26.86 -36.33
N PHE A 559 -13.00 26.57 -35.26
CA PHE A 559 -13.39 25.21 -34.92
C PHE A 559 -14.14 24.50 -36.06
N SER A 560 -13.50 23.47 -36.60
CA SER A 560 -13.96 22.64 -37.69
C SER A 560 -13.27 21.27 -37.62
N ARG A 561 -13.68 20.30 -38.43
CA ARG A 561 -13.01 18.99 -38.47
C ARG A 561 -11.54 19.10 -38.91
N LYS A 562 -11.20 20.07 -39.76
CA LYS A 562 -9.82 20.27 -40.26
C LYS A 562 -8.95 21.01 -39.24
N SER A 563 -9.51 21.98 -38.52
CA SER A 563 -8.80 22.71 -37.46
C SER A 563 -8.36 21.79 -36.32
N GLN A 564 -8.97 20.62 -36.16
CA GLN A 564 -8.59 19.60 -35.17
C GLN A 564 -7.25 18.90 -35.45
N GLU A 565 -6.60 19.20 -36.58
CA GLU A 565 -5.19 18.87 -36.77
C GLU A 565 -4.24 19.79 -35.98
N ARG A 566 -4.78 20.86 -35.40
CA ARG A 566 -4.14 21.78 -34.44
C ARG A 566 -5.01 21.90 -33.19
N TYR A 567 -4.56 22.64 -32.19
CA TYR A 567 -5.24 22.78 -30.89
C TYR A 567 -6.38 23.83 -30.92
N SER A 568 -7.34 23.68 -31.83
CA SER A 568 -8.46 24.61 -32.03
C SER A 568 -9.56 24.59 -30.94
N TRP A 569 -9.35 23.87 -29.84
CA TRP A 569 -10.24 23.80 -28.68
C TRP A 569 -9.42 23.71 -27.39
N CYS A 570 -9.88 24.33 -26.31
CA CYS A 570 -9.06 24.49 -25.10
C CYS A 570 -8.67 23.15 -24.44
N ASP A 571 -9.50 22.12 -24.57
CA ASP A 571 -9.29 20.82 -23.94
C ASP A 571 -7.99 20.17 -24.47
N ALA A 572 -7.60 20.47 -25.71
CA ALA A 572 -6.36 19.99 -26.34
C ALA A 572 -5.11 20.30 -25.51
N LEU A 573 -5.15 21.38 -24.71
CA LEU A 573 -4.03 21.86 -23.90
C LEU A 573 -3.70 20.94 -22.71
N PHE A 574 -4.62 20.06 -22.30
CA PHE A 574 -4.30 18.97 -21.38
C PHE A 574 -3.81 17.72 -22.12
N MET A 575 -4.30 17.48 -23.33
CA MET A 575 -4.14 16.20 -23.99
C MET A 575 -2.73 16.02 -24.55
N ALA A 576 -2.26 16.95 -25.37
CA ALA A 576 -1.00 16.80 -26.11
C ALA A 576 0.20 17.54 -25.49
N PRO A 577 0.07 18.79 -24.98
CA PRO A 577 1.22 19.52 -24.45
C PRO A 577 1.99 18.80 -23.33
N PRO A 578 1.35 18.18 -22.31
CA PRO A 578 2.11 17.46 -21.29
C PRO A 578 2.88 16.27 -21.85
N THR A 579 2.34 15.55 -22.85
CA THR A 579 3.04 14.46 -23.53
C THR A 579 4.31 14.96 -24.24
N LEU A 580 4.22 16.11 -24.92
CA LEU A 580 5.36 16.72 -25.62
C LEU A 580 6.43 17.24 -24.66
N ALA A 581 6.02 17.94 -23.59
CA ALA A 581 6.94 18.46 -22.58
C ALA A 581 7.72 17.33 -21.89
N ARG A 582 7.02 16.28 -21.45
CA ARG A 582 7.62 15.07 -20.87
C ARG A 582 8.55 14.36 -21.86
N LEU A 583 8.12 14.20 -23.12
CA LEU A 583 8.95 13.57 -24.13
C LEU A 583 10.25 14.38 -24.38
N SER A 584 10.17 15.70 -24.37
CA SER A 584 11.33 16.59 -24.44
C SER A 584 12.29 16.32 -23.29
N ALA A 585 11.79 16.28 -22.05
CA ALA A 585 12.60 16.07 -20.86
C ALA A 585 13.31 14.71 -20.86
N VAL A 586 12.61 13.62 -21.19
CA VAL A 586 13.20 12.27 -21.16
C VAL A 586 14.11 11.96 -22.34
N THR A 587 13.98 12.70 -23.46
CA THR A 587 14.82 12.50 -24.65
C THR A 587 15.95 13.54 -24.79
N GLY A 588 15.82 14.69 -24.13
CA GLY A 588 16.71 15.85 -24.32
C GLY A 588 16.57 16.54 -25.68
N ASP A 589 15.47 16.33 -26.41
CA ASP A 589 15.24 16.89 -27.75
C ASP A 589 14.21 18.03 -27.71
N ASP A 590 14.70 19.27 -27.68
CA ASP A 590 13.89 20.49 -27.48
C ASP A 590 12.84 20.72 -28.58
N LYS A 591 12.94 20.07 -29.74
CA LYS A 591 11.94 20.23 -30.81
C LYS A 591 10.51 19.90 -30.35
N TYR A 592 10.36 19.02 -29.35
CA TYR A 592 9.06 18.64 -28.82
C TYR A 592 8.46 19.78 -27.99
N ILE A 593 9.26 20.39 -27.10
CA ILE A 593 8.80 21.51 -26.27
C ILE A 593 8.62 22.78 -27.12
N ASP A 594 9.45 23.01 -28.13
CA ASP A 594 9.30 24.14 -29.06
C ASP A 594 8.01 24.05 -29.87
N PHE A 595 7.69 22.87 -30.43
CA PHE A 595 6.42 22.66 -31.12
C PHE A 595 5.22 22.84 -30.18
N MET A 596 5.35 22.38 -28.93
CA MET A 596 4.33 22.54 -27.90
C MET A 596 4.10 24.01 -27.56
N ASP A 597 5.16 24.79 -27.32
CA ASP A 597 5.08 26.22 -26.98
C ASP A 597 4.36 27.02 -28.07
N GLU A 598 4.74 26.80 -29.33
CA GLU A 598 4.13 27.49 -30.46
C GLU A 598 2.63 27.19 -30.59
N GLU A 599 2.21 25.92 -30.46
CA GLU A 599 0.79 25.56 -30.55
C GLU A 599 0.01 25.99 -29.30
N TRP A 600 0.64 26.00 -28.12
CA TRP A 600 0.04 26.51 -26.89
C TRP A 600 -0.31 27.99 -27.02
N TRP A 601 0.65 28.82 -27.45
CA TRP A 601 0.42 30.26 -27.58
C TRP A 601 -0.51 30.59 -28.74
N ALA A 602 -0.43 29.87 -29.87
CA ALA A 602 -1.43 30.04 -30.94
C ALA A 602 -2.87 29.79 -30.45
N THR A 603 -3.05 28.80 -29.57
CA THR A 603 -4.36 28.49 -28.97
C THR A 603 -4.77 29.54 -27.94
N THR A 604 -3.83 29.97 -27.10
CA THR A 604 -4.05 30.98 -26.06
C THR A 604 -4.44 32.31 -26.66
N ASP A 605 -3.68 32.80 -27.65
CA ASP A 605 -3.96 34.05 -28.37
C ASP A 605 -5.35 34.02 -29.06
N TYR A 606 -5.89 32.83 -29.34
CA TYR A 606 -7.17 32.67 -30.02
C TYR A 606 -8.36 32.44 -29.08
N LEU A 607 -8.17 31.71 -27.97
CA LEU A 607 -9.28 31.22 -27.13
C LEU A 607 -9.31 31.84 -25.72
N TYR A 608 -8.22 32.42 -25.24
CA TYR A 608 -8.16 33.05 -23.92
C TYR A 608 -8.82 34.43 -23.95
N ASP A 609 -9.69 34.69 -22.99
CA ASP A 609 -10.32 35.98 -22.80
C ASP A 609 -9.55 36.77 -21.73
N GLU A 610 -8.85 37.83 -22.14
CA GLU A 610 -8.01 38.64 -21.24
C GLU A 610 -8.81 39.44 -20.21
N GLU A 611 -10.12 39.64 -20.40
CA GLU A 611 -10.98 40.34 -19.43
C GLU A 611 -11.47 39.38 -18.34
N GLU A 612 -11.86 38.17 -18.75
CA GLU A 612 -12.44 37.18 -17.83
C GLU A 612 -11.39 36.24 -17.23
N HIS A 613 -10.19 36.22 -17.78
CA HIS A 613 -9.10 35.30 -17.43
C HIS A 613 -9.50 33.83 -17.54
N LEU A 614 -10.32 33.50 -18.54
CA LEU A 614 -10.84 32.16 -18.82
C LEU A 614 -10.76 31.83 -20.32
N TYR A 615 -10.76 30.53 -20.64
CA TYR A 615 -10.73 30.03 -22.00
C TYR A 615 -12.13 29.71 -22.52
N PHE A 616 -12.47 30.29 -23.68
CA PHE A 616 -13.56 29.75 -24.48
C PHE A 616 -13.24 28.33 -24.90
N ARG A 617 -14.25 27.45 -24.88
CA ARG A 617 -14.05 26.06 -25.28
C ARG A 617 -13.51 25.94 -26.71
N ASP A 618 -14.11 26.72 -27.61
CA ASP A 618 -13.68 26.88 -29.01
C ASP A 618 -14.37 28.11 -29.63
N SER A 619 -14.02 28.44 -30.87
CA SER A 619 -14.50 29.66 -31.56
C SER A 619 -16.03 29.77 -31.73
N ARG A 620 -16.80 28.69 -31.54
CA ARG A 620 -18.27 28.74 -31.64
C ARG A 620 -18.92 29.50 -30.48
N TYR A 621 -18.18 29.75 -29.40
CA TYR A 621 -18.70 30.35 -28.16
C TYR A 621 -18.39 31.84 -28.01
N PHE A 622 -17.58 32.46 -28.88
CA PHE A 622 -17.21 33.88 -28.80
C PHE A 622 -18.43 34.82 -28.75
N ASP A 623 -19.41 34.58 -29.63
CA ASP A 623 -20.60 35.43 -29.75
C ASP A 623 -21.81 34.88 -28.98
N ARG A 624 -21.67 33.71 -28.34
CA ARG A 624 -22.75 33.08 -27.57
C ARG A 624 -22.70 33.55 -26.12
N ARG A 625 -23.87 33.57 -25.48
CA ARG A 625 -24.03 33.98 -24.07
C ARG A 625 -24.87 32.97 -23.32
N GLU A 626 -24.63 32.90 -22.02
CA GLU A 626 -25.44 32.15 -21.05
C GLU A 626 -26.82 32.81 -20.85
N ALA A 627 -27.71 32.17 -20.09
CA ALA A 627 -29.05 32.68 -19.84
C ALA A 627 -29.05 34.02 -19.07
N ASN A 628 -28.03 34.26 -18.25
CA ASN A 628 -27.78 35.53 -17.55
C ASN A 628 -27.03 36.58 -18.40
N ASN A 629 -26.83 36.33 -19.70
CA ASN A 629 -26.13 37.19 -20.66
C ASN A 629 -24.60 37.27 -20.47
N GLU A 630 -24.01 36.45 -19.61
CA GLU A 630 -22.55 36.31 -19.47
C GLU A 630 -21.91 35.50 -20.59
N LYS A 631 -20.59 35.61 -20.77
CA LYS A 631 -19.81 34.78 -21.71
C LYS A 631 -19.86 33.30 -21.26
N ILE A 632 -19.89 32.37 -22.22
CA ILE A 632 -19.94 30.92 -21.94
C ILE A 632 -18.54 30.38 -21.67
N PHE A 633 -18.21 30.15 -20.40
CA PHE A 633 -17.00 29.45 -19.98
C PHE A 633 -17.35 28.12 -19.32
N TRP A 634 -16.97 27.04 -19.98
CA TRP A 634 -17.22 25.69 -19.48
C TRP A 634 -16.20 25.32 -18.41
N GLY A 635 -16.69 24.86 -17.26
CA GLY A 635 -15.86 24.50 -16.11
C GLY A 635 -14.78 23.50 -16.47
N ARG A 636 -15.16 22.34 -17.05
CA ARG A 636 -14.16 21.31 -17.39
C ARG A 636 -13.20 21.75 -18.49
N GLY A 637 -13.63 22.59 -19.43
CA GLY A 637 -12.75 23.16 -20.46
C GLY A 637 -11.60 23.93 -19.85
N ASN A 638 -11.91 24.80 -18.89
CA ASN A 638 -10.90 25.55 -18.13
C ASN A 638 -10.10 24.64 -17.19
N GLY A 639 -10.72 23.60 -16.63
CA GLY A 639 -10.03 22.57 -15.84
C GLY A 639 -8.92 21.89 -16.63
N TRP A 640 -9.18 21.53 -17.89
CA TRP A 640 -8.17 20.97 -18.78
C TRP A 640 -6.97 21.90 -18.96
N VAL A 641 -7.21 23.17 -19.27
CA VAL A 641 -6.12 24.12 -19.46
C VAL A 641 -5.33 24.30 -18.17
N PHE A 642 -6.02 24.52 -17.05
CA PHE A 642 -5.37 24.79 -15.78
C PHE A 642 -4.51 23.61 -15.29
N GLY A 643 -5.05 22.38 -15.35
CA GLY A 643 -4.26 21.17 -15.07
C GLY A 643 -3.16 20.93 -16.10
N GLY A 644 -3.38 21.28 -17.37
CA GLY A 644 -2.40 21.17 -18.45
C GLY A 644 -1.19 22.08 -18.22
N ILE A 645 -1.40 23.33 -17.79
CA ILE A 645 -0.30 24.26 -17.46
C ILE A 645 0.59 23.68 -16.36
N CYS A 646 0.00 23.14 -15.29
CA CYS A 646 0.75 22.54 -14.18
C CYS A 646 1.67 21.42 -14.68
N ARG A 647 1.09 20.49 -15.46
CA ARG A 647 1.81 19.31 -15.97
C ARG A 647 2.86 19.65 -17.03
N VAL A 648 2.69 20.75 -17.78
CA VAL A 648 3.74 21.28 -18.67
C VAL A 648 4.87 21.90 -17.86
N LEU A 649 4.53 22.71 -16.85
CA LEU A 649 5.50 23.43 -16.03
C LEU A 649 6.39 22.53 -15.16
N ASP A 650 5.92 21.34 -14.77
CA ASP A 650 6.77 20.35 -14.08
C ASP A 650 7.95 19.88 -14.96
N TYR A 651 7.82 19.92 -16.29
CA TYR A 651 8.85 19.44 -17.24
C TYR A 651 9.49 20.55 -18.08
N MET A 652 8.94 21.76 -18.03
CA MET A 652 9.50 22.91 -18.75
C MET A 652 10.80 23.36 -18.10
N PRO A 653 11.91 23.52 -18.86
CA PRO A 653 13.16 24.05 -18.31
C PRO A 653 12.94 25.40 -17.60
N GLN A 654 13.58 25.58 -16.45
CA GLN A 654 13.47 26.80 -15.63
C GLN A 654 13.84 28.07 -16.41
N ASP A 655 14.84 27.96 -17.28
CA ASP A 655 15.36 29.01 -18.16
C ASP A 655 14.69 29.02 -19.55
N TYR A 656 13.59 28.28 -19.75
CA TYR A 656 12.89 28.27 -21.03
C TYR A 656 12.32 29.67 -21.35
N PRO A 657 12.53 30.22 -22.57
CA PRO A 657 12.30 31.64 -22.85
C PRO A 657 10.89 32.19 -22.55
N THR A 658 9.86 31.35 -22.67
CA THR A 658 8.45 31.75 -22.49
C THR A 658 7.85 31.28 -21.17
N ARG A 659 8.62 30.63 -20.28
CA ARG A 659 8.11 30.06 -19.03
C ARG A 659 7.38 31.07 -18.16
N ASP A 660 7.90 32.29 -18.05
CA ASP A 660 7.27 33.37 -17.28
C ASP A 660 5.87 33.73 -17.80
N LYS A 661 5.62 33.57 -19.12
CA LYS A 661 4.28 33.77 -19.68
C LYS A 661 3.29 32.70 -19.19
N TYR A 662 3.73 31.44 -19.09
CA TYR A 662 2.91 30.36 -18.52
C TYR A 662 2.59 30.61 -17.05
N ILE A 663 3.58 31.05 -16.27
CA ILE A 663 3.39 31.39 -14.86
C ILE A 663 2.40 32.53 -14.71
N LYS A 664 2.48 33.56 -15.55
CA LYS A 664 1.52 34.66 -15.56
C LYS A 664 0.10 34.16 -15.87
N LEU A 665 -0.07 33.43 -16.98
CA LEU A 665 -1.35 32.85 -17.38
C LEU A 665 -1.96 31.98 -16.28
N TYR A 666 -1.15 31.12 -15.67
CA TYR A 666 -1.54 30.27 -14.56
C TYR A 666 -2.07 31.09 -13.37
N LYS A 667 -1.36 32.14 -12.97
CA LYS A 667 -1.76 33.00 -11.84
C LYS A 667 -3.05 33.76 -12.12
N GLU A 668 -3.22 34.27 -13.34
CA GLU A 668 -4.46 34.96 -13.76
C GLU A 668 -5.67 34.02 -13.68
N MET A 669 -5.53 32.79 -14.20
CA MET A 669 -6.58 31.77 -14.08
C MET A 669 -6.83 31.37 -12.62
N ALA A 670 -5.78 31.15 -11.82
CA ALA A 670 -5.89 30.74 -10.42
C ALA A 670 -6.69 31.77 -9.60
N ALA A 671 -6.39 33.06 -9.77
CA ALA A 671 -7.09 34.15 -9.09
C ALA A 671 -8.58 34.20 -9.48
N LYS A 672 -8.89 34.10 -10.79
CA LYS A 672 -10.28 34.07 -11.26
C LYS A 672 -11.05 32.86 -10.74
N LEU A 673 -10.44 31.68 -10.77
CA LEU A 673 -11.07 30.44 -10.32
C LEU A 673 -11.37 30.50 -8.82
N ALA A 674 -10.45 31.02 -8.01
CA ALA A 674 -10.67 31.23 -6.58
C ALA A 674 -11.83 32.20 -6.30
N ASP A 675 -11.93 33.31 -7.05
CA ASP A 675 -12.99 34.31 -6.91
C ASP A 675 -14.40 33.75 -7.18
N ILE A 676 -14.53 32.87 -8.19
CA ILE A 676 -15.82 32.32 -8.63
C ILE A 676 -16.20 30.97 -7.98
N GLN A 677 -15.44 30.51 -6.97
CA GLN A 677 -15.74 29.28 -6.23
C GLN A 677 -17.11 29.40 -5.52
N GLN A 678 -17.92 28.35 -5.58
CA GLN A 678 -19.24 28.35 -4.92
C GLN A 678 -19.14 28.06 -3.41
N PRO A 679 -20.16 28.39 -2.61
CA PRO A 679 -20.11 28.20 -1.15
C PRO A 679 -19.87 26.76 -0.67
N ASP A 680 -20.24 25.75 -1.47
CA ASP A 680 -19.98 24.33 -1.16
C ASP A 680 -18.57 23.86 -1.57
N GLY A 681 -17.74 24.76 -2.09
CA GLY A 681 -16.36 24.52 -2.48
C GLY A 681 -16.18 24.04 -3.92
N LEU A 682 -17.24 23.67 -4.62
CA LEU A 682 -17.15 23.10 -5.98
C LEU A 682 -17.56 24.12 -7.04
N TRP A 683 -16.99 24.00 -8.23
CA TRP A 683 -17.39 24.78 -9.39
C TRP A 683 -18.55 24.11 -10.12
N ARG A 684 -19.26 24.90 -10.92
CA ARG A 684 -20.41 24.45 -11.70
C ARG A 684 -20.01 24.21 -13.14
N ALA A 685 -20.88 23.52 -13.88
CA ALA A 685 -20.65 23.24 -15.29
C ALA A 685 -20.42 24.54 -16.10
N SER A 686 -21.14 25.62 -15.78
CA SER A 686 -20.86 26.98 -16.26
C SER A 686 -20.17 27.79 -15.16
N LEU A 687 -19.06 28.45 -15.49
CA LEU A 687 -18.27 29.23 -14.53
C LEU A 687 -18.90 30.60 -14.21
N LEU A 688 -19.61 31.20 -15.17
CA LEU A 688 -20.23 32.52 -15.01
C LEU A 688 -21.77 32.49 -14.92
N ASP A 689 -22.40 31.32 -15.11
CA ASP A 689 -23.84 31.13 -14.85
C ASP A 689 -24.12 29.90 -13.96
N PRO A 690 -23.67 29.91 -12.68
CA PRO A 690 -23.94 28.82 -11.75
C PRO A 690 -25.44 28.68 -11.44
N GLY A 691 -26.25 29.73 -11.68
CA GLY A 691 -27.70 29.71 -11.46
C GLY A 691 -28.43 28.77 -12.41
N SER A 692 -28.02 28.73 -13.69
CA SER A 692 -28.58 27.79 -14.68
C SER A 692 -28.12 26.34 -14.47
N TYR A 693 -26.99 26.14 -13.78
CA TYR A 693 -26.37 24.83 -13.54
C TYR A 693 -25.98 24.65 -12.06
N PRO A 694 -26.93 24.60 -11.12
CA PRO A 694 -26.64 24.76 -9.69
C PRO A 694 -26.01 23.52 -9.04
N ALA A 695 -26.06 22.37 -9.70
CA ALA A 695 -25.50 21.12 -9.18
C ALA A 695 -23.96 21.16 -9.20
N PRO A 696 -23.28 20.64 -8.15
CA PRO A 696 -21.83 20.53 -8.16
C PRO A 696 -21.32 19.75 -9.38
N GLU A 697 -20.12 20.08 -9.84
CA GLU A 697 -19.46 19.35 -10.94
C GLU A 697 -18.03 18.99 -10.52
N THR A 698 -17.75 17.68 -10.43
CA THR A 698 -16.52 17.19 -9.77
C THR A 698 -15.32 17.10 -10.69
N SER A 699 -15.48 16.96 -12.01
CA SER A 699 -14.31 16.85 -12.89
C SER A 699 -13.54 18.17 -13.02
N SER A 700 -14.23 19.28 -13.26
CA SER A 700 -13.61 20.61 -13.29
C SER A 700 -13.04 20.98 -11.92
N SER A 701 -13.82 20.77 -10.86
CA SER A 701 -13.38 21.02 -9.48
C SER A 701 -12.16 20.18 -9.10
N GLY A 702 -12.05 18.95 -9.58
CA GLY A 702 -10.84 18.11 -9.43
C GLY A 702 -9.62 18.79 -10.04
N PHE A 703 -9.68 19.21 -11.30
CA PHE A 703 -8.56 19.90 -11.95
C PHE A 703 -8.21 21.25 -11.32
N PHE A 704 -9.21 22.01 -10.88
CA PHE A 704 -8.96 23.28 -10.17
C PHE A 704 -8.30 23.04 -8.82
N THR A 705 -8.77 22.04 -8.06
CA THR A 705 -8.16 21.65 -6.78
C THR A 705 -6.71 21.20 -6.98
N TYR A 706 -6.48 20.33 -7.97
CA TYR A 706 -5.12 19.91 -8.38
C TYR A 706 -4.23 21.11 -8.68
N GLY A 707 -4.65 21.98 -9.59
CA GLY A 707 -3.81 23.10 -10.02
C GLY A 707 -3.55 24.11 -8.91
N LEU A 708 -4.54 24.41 -8.06
CA LEU A 708 -4.37 25.32 -6.92
C LEU A 708 -3.43 24.72 -5.86
N ALA A 709 -3.62 23.43 -5.52
CA ALA A 709 -2.75 22.73 -4.59
C ALA A 709 -1.31 22.61 -5.11
N TRP A 710 -1.15 22.30 -6.41
CA TRP A 710 0.14 22.29 -7.09
C TRP A 710 0.85 23.65 -7.01
N GLY A 711 0.13 24.75 -7.23
CA GLY A 711 0.71 26.10 -7.15
C GLY A 711 1.21 26.48 -5.77
N ILE A 712 0.46 26.10 -4.73
CA ILE A 712 0.88 26.21 -3.33
C ILE A 712 2.15 25.36 -3.13
N ASN A 713 2.14 24.11 -3.60
CA ASN A 713 3.27 23.20 -3.46
C ASN A 713 4.54 23.64 -4.18
N ARG A 714 4.42 24.40 -5.28
CA ARG A 714 5.56 24.97 -6.02
C ARG A 714 5.94 26.38 -5.56
N GLY A 715 5.29 26.93 -4.54
CA GLY A 715 5.54 28.29 -4.05
C GLY A 715 5.19 29.38 -5.08
N ILE A 716 4.32 29.06 -6.05
CA ILE A 716 3.84 29.98 -7.08
C ILE A 716 2.64 30.78 -6.57
N LEU A 717 1.77 30.11 -5.80
CA LEU A 717 0.63 30.69 -5.10
C LEU A 717 0.93 30.83 -3.61
N ASP A 718 0.35 31.85 -3.00
CA ASP A 718 0.44 32.09 -1.56
C ASP A 718 -0.40 31.05 -0.79
N GLU A 719 0.19 30.39 0.21
CA GLU A 719 -0.53 29.34 0.95
C GLU A 719 -1.71 29.91 1.74
N ASP A 720 -1.53 31.05 2.42
CA ASP A 720 -2.56 31.64 3.27
C ASP A 720 -3.79 32.08 2.47
N GLU A 721 -3.58 32.58 1.25
CA GLU A 721 -4.64 32.99 0.33
C GLU A 721 -5.39 31.79 -0.28
N TYR A 722 -4.66 30.78 -0.78
CA TYR A 722 -5.26 29.72 -1.62
C TYR A 722 -5.57 28.42 -0.87
N LEU A 723 -4.92 28.12 0.25
CA LEU A 723 -5.20 26.90 1.02
C LEU A 723 -6.67 26.82 1.51
N PRO A 724 -7.32 27.92 1.95
CA PRO A 724 -8.74 27.88 2.28
C PRO A 724 -9.65 27.48 1.10
N VAL A 725 -9.29 27.87 -0.13
CA VAL A 725 -10.01 27.52 -1.37
C VAL A 725 -9.87 26.02 -1.64
N VAL A 726 -8.64 25.50 -1.56
CA VAL A 726 -8.31 24.07 -1.71
C VAL A 726 -9.03 23.23 -0.66
N LYS A 727 -9.01 23.64 0.62
CA LYS A 727 -9.71 22.96 1.72
C LYS A 727 -11.20 22.77 1.47
N LYS A 728 -11.88 23.84 1.01
CA LYS A 728 -13.30 23.78 0.67
C LYS A 728 -13.56 22.86 -0.53
N ALA A 729 -12.73 22.97 -1.57
CA ALA A 729 -12.86 22.15 -2.77
C ALA A 729 -12.65 20.66 -2.47
N TRP A 730 -11.59 20.30 -1.75
CA TRP A 730 -11.32 18.93 -1.31
C TRP A 730 -12.48 18.36 -0.50
N ALA A 731 -13.01 19.12 0.46
CA ALA A 731 -14.18 18.69 1.25
C ALA A 731 -15.42 18.44 0.38
N GLY A 732 -15.66 19.27 -0.65
CA GLY A 732 -16.73 19.06 -1.62
C GLY A 732 -16.53 17.82 -2.48
N LEU A 733 -15.29 17.57 -2.93
CA LEU A 733 -14.92 16.39 -3.71
C LEU A 733 -15.12 15.10 -2.91
N VAL A 734 -14.63 15.05 -1.67
CA VAL A 734 -14.80 13.89 -0.78
C VAL A 734 -16.27 13.60 -0.49
N LYS A 735 -17.09 14.64 -0.25
CA LYS A 735 -18.55 14.49 -0.07
C LYS A 735 -19.29 14.01 -1.33
N SER A 736 -18.64 14.06 -2.49
CA SER A 736 -19.20 13.58 -3.75
C SER A 736 -18.90 12.10 -4.03
N ILE A 737 -18.19 11.43 -3.11
CA ILE A 737 -17.89 9.99 -3.21
C ILE A 737 -19.05 9.19 -2.61
N HIS A 738 -19.55 8.23 -3.38
CA HIS A 738 -20.56 7.28 -2.93
C HIS A 738 -19.99 6.33 -1.86
N ALA A 739 -20.89 5.67 -1.15
CA ALA A 739 -20.53 4.66 -0.16
C ALA A 739 -19.60 3.55 -0.69
N ASP A 740 -19.74 3.18 -1.96
CA ASP A 740 -18.96 2.13 -2.64
C ASP A 740 -17.66 2.66 -3.27
N GLY A 741 -17.40 3.97 -3.23
CA GLY A 741 -16.22 4.60 -3.83
C GLY A 741 -16.45 5.26 -5.18
N LYS A 742 -17.63 5.11 -5.80
CA LYS A 742 -17.95 5.83 -7.05
C LYS A 742 -17.84 7.33 -6.85
N LEU A 743 -17.10 8.02 -7.71
CA LEU A 743 -17.11 9.48 -7.74
C LEU A 743 -18.36 9.99 -8.48
N GLY A 744 -19.25 10.66 -7.77
CA GLY A 744 -20.47 11.25 -8.31
C GLY A 744 -20.27 12.65 -8.90
N TYR A 745 -21.36 13.24 -9.41
CA TYR A 745 -21.38 14.60 -9.96
C TYR A 745 -20.39 14.86 -11.12
N VAL A 746 -19.98 13.81 -11.85
CA VAL A 746 -19.11 13.99 -13.03
C VAL A 746 -19.99 14.26 -14.25
N GLN A 747 -19.89 15.45 -14.85
CA GLN A 747 -20.66 15.75 -16.06
C GLN A 747 -20.20 14.85 -17.21
N PRO A 748 -21.09 14.10 -17.90
CA PRO A 748 -20.74 13.24 -19.05
C PRO A 748 -19.99 13.95 -20.19
N ILE A 749 -19.44 13.18 -21.14
CA ILE A 749 -18.68 13.71 -22.29
C ILE A 749 -19.50 14.78 -23.03
N GLY A 750 -18.88 15.93 -23.31
CA GLY A 750 -19.56 17.09 -23.89
C GLY A 750 -18.58 18.20 -24.28
N ALA A 751 -19.13 19.32 -24.73
CA ALA A 751 -18.38 20.50 -25.20
C ALA A 751 -18.97 21.83 -24.69
N ASP A 752 -19.85 21.76 -23.69
CA ASP A 752 -20.60 22.88 -23.11
C ASP A 752 -21.17 22.51 -21.72
N PRO A 753 -21.58 23.49 -20.89
CA PRO A 753 -22.24 23.24 -19.62
C PRO A 753 -23.55 22.43 -19.76
N LYS A 754 -23.69 21.34 -18.99
CA LYS A 754 -24.90 20.51 -18.92
C LYS A 754 -25.29 20.23 -17.47
N LYS A 755 -26.54 19.80 -17.29
CA LYS A 755 -27.03 19.30 -15.99
C LYS A 755 -26.29 18.03 -15.59
N VAL A 756 -25.98 17.94 -14.30
CA VAL A 756 -25.25 16.82 -13.70
C VAL A 756 -25.99 16.36 -12.43
N THR A 757 -25.89 15.07 -12.11
CA THR A 757 -26.51 14.49 -10.92
C THR A 757 -25.48 13.68 -10.13
N PHE A 758 -25.77 13.41 -8.86
CA PHE A 758 -24.91 12.60 -7.99
C PHE A 758 -24.59 11.22 -8.58
N GLU A 759 -25.51 10.65 -9.35
CA GLU A 759 -25.35 9.33 -9.98
C GLU A 759 -24.43 9.30 -11.20
N MET A 760 -24.12 10.45 -11.78
CA MET A 760 -23.29 10.52 -12.99
C MET A 760 -21.80 10.43 -12.63
N THR A 761 -21.08 9.57 -13.35
CA THR A 761 -19.64 9.34 -13.20
C THR A 761 -19.00 9.13 -14.57
N GLU A 762 -17.73 9.50 -14.73
CA GLU A 762 -16.89 9.24 -15.90
C GLU A 762 -15.41 9.14 -15.48
N ILE A 763 -14.63 8.38 -16.24
CA ILE A 763 -13.27 7.97 -15.83
C ILE A 763 -12.27 9.13 -15.75
N TYR A 764 -12.46 10.20 -16.51
CA TYR A 764 -11.63 11.40 -16.42
C TYR A 764 -11.91 12.22 -15.16
N GLY A 765 -13.11 12.12 -14.58
CA GLY A 765 -13.41 12.72 -13.28
C GLY A 765 -12.65 12.02 -12.17
N VAL A 766 -12.53 10.69 -12.24
CA VAL A 766 -11.67 9.90 -11.34
C VAL A 766 -10.22 10.32 -11.48
N GLY A 767 -9.69 10.44 -12.71
CA GLY A 767 -8.33 10.95 -12.94
C GLY A 767 -8.10 12.34 -12.33
N ALA A 768 -9.04 13.27 -12.51
CA ALA A 768 -8.97 14.60 -11.90
C ALA A 768 -9.00 14.58 -10.37
N PHE A 769 -9.81 13.71 -9.77
CA PHE A 769 -9.88 13.53 -8.33
C PHE A 769 -8.57 12.98 -7.76
N LEU A 770 -7.96 11.99 -8.41
CA LEU A 770 -6.69 11.42 -7.97
C LEU A 770 -5.52 12.42 -8.11
N LEU A 771 -5.49 13.22 -9.18
CA LEU A 771 -4.53 14.34 -9.28
C LEU A 771 -4.73 15.37 -8.16
N ALA A 772 -5.98 15.72 -7.84
CA ALA A 772 -6.25 16.62 -6.72
C ALA A 772 -5.76 16.03 -5.39
N GLY A 773 -6.08 14.76 -5.15
CA GLY A 773 -5.67 14.04 -3.95
C GLY A 773 -4.16 14.00 -3.77
N SER A 774 -3.37 13.76 -4.83
CA SER A 774 -1.90 13.68 -4.73
C SER A 774 -1.24 15.01 -4.30
N GLU A 775 -1.78 16.14 -4.75
CA GLU A 775 -1.26 17.46 -4.36
C GLU A 775 -1.80 17.91 -3.00
N VAL A 776 -3.04 17.58 -2.66
CA VAL A 776 -3.60 17.81 -1.32
C VAL A 776 -2.87 16.96 -0.26
N TYR A 777 -2.51 15.73 -0.60
CA TYR A 777 -1.65 14.88 0.21
C TYR A 777 -0.32 15.55 0.49
N THR A 778 0.34 16.07 -0.55
CA THR A 778 1.63 16.76 -0.39
C THR A 778 1.52 17.97 0.57
N ILE A 779 0.42 18.73 0.50
CA ILE A 779 0.15 19.81 1.47
C ILE A 779 0.02 19.28 2.90
N ALA A 780 -0.66 18.14 3.06
CA ALA A 780 -0.89 17.49 4.35
C ALA A 780 0.39 16.91 4.96
N SER A 781 1.26 16.31 4.13
CA SER A 781 2.46 15.59 4.59
C SER A 781 3.58 16.52 5.02
N VAL A 782 3.83 17.61 4.27
CA VAL A 782 5.02 18.44 4.53
C VAL A 782 4.75 19.89 4.90
N HIS A 783 3.54 20.43 4.69
CA HIS A 783 3.22 21.87 4.75
C HIS A 783 4.19 22.73 3.89
N THR A 784 3.84 23.97 3.49
CA THR A 784 4.78 24.75 2.62
C THR A 784 5.92 25.44 3.36
N ALA A 785 6.02 25.26 4.68
CA ALA A 785 7.12 25.78 5.49
C ALA A 785 8.43 25.00 5.20
N GLY A 786 9.13 25.39 4.14
CA GLY A 786 10.42 24.82 3.75
C GLY A 786 10.95 25.39 2.44
N ASP A 787 12.21 25.10 2.15
CA ASP A 787 12.85 25.53 0.92
C ASP A 787 12.62 24.49 -0.19
N LEU A 788 12.18 24.94 -1.36
CA LEU A 788 12.23 24.11 -2.56
C LEU A 788 13.69 23.96 -2.99
N LEU A 789 14.07 22.75 -3.40
CA LEU A 789 15.40 22.42 -3.87
C LEU A 789 15.26 21.79 -5.25
N THR A 790 15.87 22.39 -6.27
CA THR A 790 16.01 21.78 -7.59
C THR A 790 17.38 21.13 -7.70
N VAL A 791 17.42 19.84 -8.06
CA VAL A 791 18.66 19.10 -8.33
C VAL A 791 18.69 18.73 -9.81
N ALA A 792 19.68 19.24 -10.54
CA ALA A 792 19.83 19.03 -11.98
C ALA A 792 21.05 18.18 -12.32
N ASN A 793 20.88 17.21 -13.25
CA ASN A 793 21.98 16.47 -13.86
C ASN A 793 22.44 17.15 -15.17
N PRO A 794 23.61 17.82 -15.19
CA PRO A 794 24.01 18.65 -16.33
C PRO A 794 24.58 17.85 -17.51
N ILE A 795 24.63 16.52 -17.44
CA ILE A 795 25.30 15.67 -18.43
C ILE A 795 24.36 14.62 -19.01
N THR A 796 24.80 14.03 -20.12
CA THR A 796 24.03 13.07 -20.92
C THR A 796 24.08 11.61 -20.42
N THR A 797 24.51 11.40 -19.18
CA THR A 797 24.63 10.07 -18.57
C THR A 797 23.79 9.99 -17.30
N PHE A 798 23.13 8.85 -17.12
CA PHE A 798 22.36 8.55 -15.92
C PHE A 798 23.26 8.52 -14.68
N ARG A 799 22.73 8.98 -13.54
CA ARG A 799 23.36 8.88 -12.23
C ARG A 799 22.45 8.08 -11.32
N ASP A 800 22.95 6.93 -10.90
CA ASP A 800 22.31 6.07 -9.92
C ASP A 800 22.80 6.47 -8.52
N SER A 801 21.88 6.59 -7.57
CA SER A 801 22.16 6.80 -6.15
C SER A 801 23.12 7.97 -5.88
N GLN A 802 22.94 9.08 -6.62
CA GLN A 802 23.84 10.21 -6.52
C GLN A 802 23.65 10.91 -5.17
N THR A 803 24.69 10.89 -4.33
CA THR A 803 24.71 11.66 -3.09
C THR A 803 24.67 13.15 -3.40
N ILE A 804 23.70 13.84 -2.80
CA ILE A 804 23.53 15.28 -2.82
C ILE A 804 23.94 15.83 -1.45
N GLU A 805 24.82 16.82 -1.46
CA GLU A 805 25.33 17.47 -0.25
C GLU A 805 24.68 18.85 -0.12
N LEU A 806 24.00 19.09 1.00
CA LEU A 806 23.38 20.38 1.32
C LEU A 806 24.08 21.00 2.53
N PRO A 807 24.69 22.18 2.41
CA PRO A 807 25.36 22.82 3.54
C PRO A 807 24.32 23.42 4.50
N LEU A 808 24.37 23.01 5.77
CA LEU A 808 23.38 23.37 6.80
C LEU A 808 23.39 24.85 7.14
N ASP A 809 24.51 25.56 6.93
CA ASP A 809 24.60 27.01 7.09
C ASP A 809 23.62 27.80 6.19
N LYS A 810 23.19 27.20 5.07
CA LYS A 810 22.22 27.80 4.12
C LYS A 810 20.78 27.36 4.36
N TYR A 811 20.56 26.16 4.91
CA TYR A 811 19.23 25.54 4.99
C TYR A 811 18.71 25.35 6.43
N GLY A 812 19.57 25.52 7.45
CA GLY A 812 19.27 25.22 8.85
C GLY A 812 19.77 23.84 9.29
N ASN A 813 19.49 23.46 10.54
CA ASN A 813 19.84 22.16 11.11
C ASN A 813 18.58 21.29 11.29
N ASP A 814 18.76 19.99 11.58
CA ASP A 814 17.70 19.01 11.81
C ASP A 814 16.64 19.02 10.70
N LEU A 815 17.06 18.63 9.50
CA LEU A 815 16.28 18.75 8.27
C LEU A 815 15.81 17.39 7.75
N ALA A 816 14.63 17.38 7.14
CA ALA A 816 14.11 16.27 6.34
C ALA A 816 13.96 16.72 4.88
N VAL A 817 14.11 15.79 3.94
CA VAL A 817 14.03 16.06 2.49
C VAL A 817 12.86 15.27 1.92
N PHE A 818 11.85 15.96 1.40
CA PHE A 818 10.68 15.35 0.77
C PHE A 818 10.81 15.36 -0.75
N ASN A 819 10.58 14.22 -1.38
CA ASN A 819 10.63 14.03 -2.82
C ASN A 819 9.22 14.12 -3.42
N PHE A 820 9.03 15.06 -4.37
CA PHE A 820 7.72 15.27 -4.99
C PHE A 820 7.32 14.19 -6.00
N ASP A 821 8.27 13.40 -6.48
CA ASP A 821 8.04 12.31 -7.44
C ASP A 821 7.58 11.03 -6.73
N THR A 822 8.18 10.70 -5.59
CA THR A 822 7.79 9.54 -4.76
C THR A 822 6.69 9.86 -3.77
N LYS A 823 6.47 11.16 -3.48
CA LYS A 823 5.56 11.66 -2.43
C LYS A 823 5.95 11.18 -1.03
N ASP A 824 7.24 10.96 -0.81
CA ASP A 824 7.79 10.45 0.44
C ASP A 824 9.06 11.21 0.85
N PHE A 825 9.50 11.03 2.09
CA PHE A 825 10.78 11.52 2.58
C PHE A 825 11.94 10.65 2.09
N GLU A 826 13.08 11.28 1.83
CA GLU A 826 14.33 10.61 1.51
C GLU A 826 15.05 10.19 2.79
N VAL A 827 15.83 9.11 2.70
CA VAL A 827 16.84 8.82 3.72
C VAL A 827 17.81 9.99 3.77
N THR A 828 18.05 10.52 4.97
CA THR A 828 19.00 11.61 5.19
C THR A 828 20.08 11.26 6.20
N GLN A 829 21.24 11.89 6.08
CA GLN A 829 22.32 11.78 7.06
C GLN A 829 23.04 13.12 7.23
N THR A 830 23.25 13.55 8.48
CA THR A 830 24.14 14.68 8.79
C THR A 830 25.58 14.21 8.94
N VAL A 831 26.52 14.91 8.31
CA VAL A 831 27.97 14.68 8.42
C VAL A 831 28.64 15.98 8.88
N ASP A 832 29.66 15.85 9.74
CA ASP A 832 30.43 16.96 10.34
C ASP A 832 29.62 18.04 11.08
N ASP A 833 28.35 17.74 11.40
CA ASP A 833 27.38 18.69 11.96
C ASP A 833 27.14 19.95 11.08
N ASP A 834 27.57 19.92 9.81
CA ASP A 834 27.49 21.06 8.88
C ASP A 834 26.91 20.73 7.49
N THR A 835 26.73 19.44 7.18
CA THR A 835 26.28 18.99 5.85
C THR A 835 25.20 17.93 5.97
N LEU A 836 24.06 18.12 5.31
CA LEU A 836 23.02 17.11 5.10
C LEU A 836 23.27 16.34 3.81
N LEU A 837 23.17 15.02 3.87
CA LEU A 837 23.23 14.11 2.74
C LEU A 837 21.85 13.50 2.49
N PHE A 838 21.51 13.34 1.21
CA PHE A 838 20.47 12.44 0.72
C PHE A 838 20.90 11.90 -0.65
N GLN A 839 20.25 10.86 -1.17
CA GLN A 839 20.58 10.30 -2.48
C GLN A 839 19.42 10.51 -3.47
N ALA A 840 19.75 10.67 -4.75
CA ALA A 840 18.76 10.79 -5.81
C ALA A 840 19.24 10.13 -7.10
N ASP A 841 18.34 9.43 -7.78
CA ASP A 841 18.55 8.98 -9.16
C ASP A 841 18.27 10.12 -10.13
N LEU A 842 19.17 10.35 -11.09
CA LEU A 842 19.05 11.44 -12.05
C LEU A 842 19.35 10.97 -13.48
N ALA A 843 18.32 10.97 -14.32
CA ALA A 843 18.42 10.72 -15.76
C ALA A 843 19.19 11.85 -16.49
N PRO A 844 19.66 11.59 -17.73
CA PRO A 844 20.34 12.59 -18.54
C PRO A 844 19.54 13.89 -18.66
N GLY A 845 20.13 15.03 -18.25
CA GLY A 845 19.46 16.33 -18.31
C GLY A 845 18.30 16.52 -17.32
N GLU A 846 17.99 15.51 -16.49
CA GLU A 846 16.85 15.54 -15.58
C GLU A 846 17.02 16.61 -14.50
N ARG A 847 15.89 17.17 -14.09
CA ARG A 847 15.78 18.07 -12.95
C ARG A 847 14.71 17.51 -12.02
N LYS A 848 15.09 17.22 -10.78
CA LYS A 848 14.17 16.79 -9.73
C LYS A 848 13.95 17.89 -8.72
N ILE A 849 12.76 17.90 -8.14
CA ILE A 849 12.35 18.90 -7.15
C ILE A 849 12.14 18.18 -5.82
N PHE A 850 12.75 18.73 -4.78
CA PHE A 850 12.60 18.31 -3.40
C PHE A 850 12.10 19.47 -2.56
N ARG A 851 11.55 19.18 -1.39
CA ARG A 851 11.30 20.18 -0.34
C ARG A 851 12.14 19.84 0.88
N VAL A 852 12.95 20.80 1.31
CA VAL A 852 13.76 20.71 2.52
C VAL A 852 12.99 21.40 3.64
N VAL A 853 12.65 20.65 4.70
CA VAL A 853 11.84 21.12 5.83
C VAL A 853 12.57 20.84 7.16
N PRO A 854 12.29 21.59 8.23
CA PRO A 854 12.69 21.18 9.57
C PRO A 854 12.04 19.84 9.94
N GLN A 855 12.84 18.91 10.45
CA GLN A 855 12.39 17.58 10.88
C GLN A 855 11.42 17.68 12.06
N LYS A 856 10.42 16.79 12.08
CA LYS A 856 9.41 16.67 13.14
C LYS A 856 9.20 15.21 13.49
N ASP A 857 8.87 14.92 14.74
CA ASP A 857 8.54 13.56 15.22
C ASP A 857 7.37 12.91 14.46
N SER A 858 6.51 13.72 13.83
CA SER A 858 5.37 13.24 13.03
C SER A 858 5.75 12.83 11.60
N TYR A 859 6.98 13.09 11.15
CA TYR A 859 7.44 12.67 9.83
C TYR A 859 8.00 11.26 9.91
N ASP A 860 7.46 10.38 9.08
CA ASP A 860 7.97 9.03 8.90
C ASP A 860 9.14 9.10 7.91
N ILE A 861 10.37 9.08 8.44
CA ILE A 861 11.58 9.09 7.61
C ILE A 861 11.98 7.64 7.39
N PRO A 862 12.11 7.17 6.14
CA PRO A 862 12.41 5.77 5.89
C PRO A 862 13.78 5.38 6.45
N GLU A 863 13.88 4.15 6.94
CA GLU A 863 15.17 3.53 7.25
C GLU A 863 15.82 3.01 5.98
N SER A 864 17.15 3.12 5.88
CA SER A 864 17.87 2.57 4.74
C SER A 864 17.99 1.04 4.84
N GLU A 865 17.62 0.34 3.77
CA GLU A 865 17.79 -1.13 3.68
C GLU A 865 19.27 -1.54 3.75
N TYR A 866 20.15 -0.70 3.21
CA TYR A 866 21.60 -0.92 3.17
C TYR A 866 22.32 0.22 3.88
N THR A 867 23.51 -0.04 4.41
CA THR A 867 24.26 0.97 5.17
C THR A 867 25.74 0.93 4.81
N THR A 868 26.41 2.08 4.95
CA THR A 868 27.86 2.12 5.00
C THR A 868 28.37 1.84 6.41
N PHE A 869 29.54 1.22 6.52
CA PHE A 869 30.11 0.85 7.81
C PHE A 869 31.63 0.95 7.81
N GLY A 870 32.21 1.37 8.92
CA GLY A 870 33.65 1.41 9.12
C GLY A 870 34.03 1.38 10.60
N ARG A 871 35.14 0.71 10.91
CA ARG A 871 35.63 0.58 12.28
C ARG A 871 37.12 0.27 12.34
N PHE A 872 37.65 0.50 13.54
CA PHE A 872 38.91 -0.06 13.99
C PHE A 872 38.79 -1.56 14.31
N VAL A 873 39.82 -2.33 13.96
CA VAL A 873 39.84 -3.80 14.01
C VAL A 873 41.06 -4.28 14.81
N PRO A 874 41.04 -4.19 16.15
CA PRO A 874 42.17 -4.61 16.98
C PRO A 874 42.50 -6.11 16.84
N GLU A 875 41.47 -6.94 16.62
CA GLU A 875 41.62 -8.38 16.42
C GLU A 875 42.44 -8.74 15.17
N ARG A 876 42.53 -7.82 14.19
CA ARG A 876 43.41 -7.94 13.03
C ARG A 876 44.55 -6.92 13.07
N LYS A 877 45.33 -6.93 14.15
CA LYS A 877 46.57 -6.14 14.26
C LYS A 877 46.34 -4.65 13.99
N ASP A 878 45.25 -4.15 14.56
CA ASP A 878 44.85 -2.75 14.51
C ASP A 878 44.52 -2.26 13.09
N ASP A 879 44.11 -3.12 12.17
CA ASP A 879 43.61 -2.67 10.86
C ASP A 879 42.44 -1.70 11.02
N PHE A 880 42.25 -0.81 10.04
CA PHE A 880 41.01 -0.05 9.90
C PHE A 880 40.28 -0.55 8.66
N ALA A 881 39.03 -0.96 8.80
CA ALA A 881 38.23 -1.53 7.72
C ALA A 881 36.93 -0.75 7.51
N TRP A 882 36.51 -0.62 6.25
CA TRP A 882 35.26 0.05 5.87
C TRP A 882 34.62 -0.56 4.62
N GLU A 883 33.31 -0.43 4.49
CA GLU A 883 32.53 -1.01 3.40
C GLU A 883 31.23 -0.25 3.13
N ASN A 884 30.60 -0.61 2.02
CA ASN A 884 29.20 -0.34 1.71
C ASN A 884 28.55 -1.58 1.06
N ASP A 885 27.43 -1.40 0.38
CA ASP A 885 26.69 -2.44 -0.36
C ASP A 885 27.41 -3.00 -1.61
N ARG A 886 28.52 -2.39 -2.03
CA ARG A 886 29.26 -2.77 -3.24
C ARG A 886 30.62 -3.39 -2.96
N ILE A 887 31.34 -2.91 -1.95
CA ILE A 887 32.76 -3.23 -1.76
C ILE A 887 33.20 -3.05 -0.30
N GLY A 888 34.22 -3.79 0.11
CA GLY A 888 34.94 -3.59 1.38
C GLY A 888 36.39 -3.17 1.15
N PHE A 889 37.02 -2.63 2.20
CA PHE A 889 38.38 -2.13 2.18
C PHE A 889 39.06 -2.34 3.53
N ARG A 890 40.39 -2.31 3.54
CA ARG A 890 41.16 -2.07 4.76
C ARG A 890 42.43 -1.26 4.51
N MET A 891 42.93 -0.64 5.58
CA MET A 891 44.29 -0.12 5.70
C MET A 891 44.94 -0.66 6.97
N TYR A 892 46.25 -0.81 6.91
CA TYR A 892 47.00 -1.62 7.89
C TYR A 892 47.38 -0.85 9.15
N GLY A 893 47.22 -1.52 10.28
CA GLY A 893 47.37 -0.93 11.62
C GLY A 893 48.78 -0.85 12.20
N PRO A 894 48.95 -0.10 13.30
CA PRO A 894 50.22 0.03 14.01
C PRO A 894 50.75 -1.29 14.59
N ALA A 895 49.87 -2.20 15.07
CA ALA A 895 50.32 -3.50 15.55
C ALA A 895 50.87 -4.42 14.44
N LEU A 896 50.50 -4.20 13.17
CA LEU A 896 51.11 -4.91 12.03
C LEU A 896 52.50 -4.36 11.70
N ALA A 897 52.69 -3.04 11.77
CA ALA A 897 54.01 -2.44 11.61
C ALA A 897 55.01 -3.00 12.64
N ALA A 898 54.56 -3.27 13.87
CA ALA A 898 55.38 -3.86 14.92
C ALA A 898 55.86 -5.29 14.62
N THR A 899 55.23 -6.00 13.67
CA THR A 899 55.70 -7.32 13.20
C THR A 899 56.68 -7.23 12.03
N GLY A 900 57.03 -6.01 11.59
CA GLY A 900 57.94 -5.76 10.47
C GLY A 900 57.26 -5.73 9.09
N GLU A 901 55.93 -5.90 9.05
CA GLU A 901 55.15 -5.80 7.82
C GLU A 901 54.63 -4.36 7.68
N VAL A 902 55.35 -3.57 6.88
CA VAL A 902 55.11 -2.14 6.71
C VAL A 902 54.35 -1.88 5.41
N SER A 903 53.15 -1.30 5.51
CA SER A 903 52.35 -0.94 4.34
C SER A 903 51.38 0.22 4.63
N SER A 904 51.43 1.22 3.76
CA SER A 904 50.44 2.30 3.66
C SER A 904 49.43 2.08 2.53
N GLY A 905 49.46 0.89 1.91
CA GLY A 905 48.61 0.57 0.76
C GLY A 905 47.15 0.36 1.16
N VAL A 906 46.26 0.55 0.16
CA VAL A 906 44.83 0.31 0.31
C VAL A 906 44.48 -1.09 -0.21
N ASP A 907 43.88 -1.89 0.66
CA ASP A 907 43.38 -3.22 0.32
C ASP A 907 41.89 -3.17 -0.06
N VAL A 908 41.47 -4.03 -0.97
CA VAL A 908 40.10 -4.09 -1.48
C VAL A 908 39.54 -5.49 -1.34
N TRP A 909 38.31 -5.57 -0.86
CA TRP A 909 37.60 -6.82 -0.58
C TRP A 909 36.43 -6.95 -1.53
N ALA A 910 36.38 -8.06 -2.24
CA ALA A 910 35.36 -8.31 -3.23
C ALA A 910 34.08 -8.82 -2.55
N LYS A 911 32.93 -8.24 -2.87
CA LYS A 911 31.61 -8.61 -2.33
C LYS A 911 30.68 -9.09 -3.43
N SER A 912 29.78 -10.03 -3.08
CA SER A 912 28.66 -10.47 -3.92
C SER A 912 27.29 -10.26 -3.26
N VAL A 913 27.27 -9.66 -2.07
CA VAL A 913 26.07 -9.36 -1.26
C VAL A 913 26.01 -7.87 -0.90
N ARG A 914 24.80 -7.34 -0.68
CA ARG A 914 24.56 -5.91 -0.40
C ARG A 914 24.58 -5.52 1.08
N TYR A 915 24.44 -6.47 2.00
CA TYR A 915 24.53 -6.18 3.44
C TYR A 915 25.99 -6.05 3.93
N PRO A 916 26.24 -5.41 5.07
CA PRO A 916 27.58 -5.31 5.67
C PRO A 916 28.16 -6.69 6.07
N VAL A 917 29.43 -6.93 5.77
CA VAL A 917 30.13 -8.21 6.03
C VAL A 917 31.33 -8.10 6.96
N ILE A 918 31.91 -6.90 7.17
CA ILE A 918 33.17 -6.70 7.91
C ILE A 918 33.14 -7.34 9.30
N ASN A 919 32.08 -7.12 10.07
CA ASN A 919 31.98 -7.68 11.42
C ASN A 919 31.97 -9.21 11.40
N LYS A 920 31.13 -9.77 10.53
CA LYS A 920 30.99 -11.22 10.36
C LYS A 920 32.31 -11.86 9.90
N TRP A 921 32.95 -11.25 8.92
CA TRP A 921 34.18 -11.76 8.32
C TRP A 921 35.36 -11.77 9.29
N TYR A 922 35.52 -10.71 10.09
CA TYR A 922 36.54 -10.67 11.14
C TYR A 922 36.23 -11.59 12.31
N GLU A 923 34.96 -11.74 12.70
CA GLU A 923 34.55 -12.65 13.79
C GLU A 923 34.92 -14.11 13.50
N HIS A 924 34.72 -14.57 12.26
CA HIS A 924 34.98 -15.96 11.87
C HIS A 924 36.43 -16.19 11.39
N GLY A 925 37.16 -15.13 11.02
CA GLY A 925 38.54 -15.23 10.54
C GLY A 925 38.72 -15.83 9.14
N HIS A 926 37.62 -16.09 8.42
CA HIS A 926 37.58 -16.75 7.11
C HIS A 926 37.32 -15.78 5.95
N TYR A 927 37.85 -14.57 6.00
CA TYR A 927 37.64 -13.54 4.97
C TYR A 927 38.39 -13.79 3.65
N HIS A 928 39.30 -14.76 3.61
CA HIS A 928 39.97 -15.20 2.38
C HIS A 928 39.22 -16.32 1.65
N ASP A 929 38.16 -16.88 2.25
CA ASP A 929 37.37 -17.97 1.69
C ASP A 929 36.04 -17.43 1.15
N ASN A 930 35.71 -17.70 -0.12
CA ASN A 930 34.40 -17.31 -0.65
C ASN A 930 33.29 -18.27 -0.18
N THR A 931 32.52 -17.84 0.82
CA THR A 931 31.36 -18.57 1.38
C THR A 931 30.03 -18.23 0.67
N GLY A 932 30.09 -17.52 -0.47
CA GLY A 932 28.93 -16.98 -1.19
C GLY A 932 28.69 -15.48 -0.96
N GLU A 933 29.47 -14.86 -0.07
CA GLU A 933 29.36 -13.43 0.27
C GLU A 933 30.44 -12.56 -0.42
N GLY A 934 31.49 -13.19 -0.95
CA GLY A 934 32.70 -12.54 -1.43
C GLY A 934 33.94 -13.01 -0.67
N LEU A 935 35.08 -12.35 -0.91
CA LEU A 935 36.36 -12.62 -0.24
C LEU A 935 37.38 -11.47 -0.41
N ASP A 936 38.36 -11.43 0.47
CA ASP A 936 39.64 -10.73 0.30
C ASP A 936 40.63 -11.67 -0.42
N PHE A 937 41.00 -11.36 -1.66
CA PHE A 937 42.09 -12.05 -2.37
C PHE A 937 43.05 -11.08 -3.06
N TYR A 938 42.92 -9.79 -2.77
CA TYR A 938 43.73 -8.74 -3.36
C TYR A 938 45.07 -8.65 -2.62
N LYS A 939 46.18 -8.79 -3.35
CA LYS A 939 47.51 -8.78 -2.74
C LYS A 939 48.07 -7.35 -2.71
N VAL A 940 48.20 -6.76 -1.52
CA VAL A 940 48.84 -5.44 -1.35
C VAL A 940 50.33 -5.59 -1.00
N GLY A 941 50.66 -6.32 0.07
CA GLY A 941 52.03 -6.40 0.58
C GLY A 941 52.62 -5.00 0.84
N PRO A 942 53.91 -4.74 0.54
CA PRO A 942 54.51 -3.42 0.72
C PRO A 942 54.14 -2.42 -0.39
N SER A 943 53.20 -2.73 -1.29
CA SER A 943 52.85 -1.86 -2.42
C SER A 943 51.90 -0.72 -2.01
N LEU A 944 51.41 0.07 -3.00
CA LEU A 944 50.38 1.08 -2.76
C LEU A 944 48.96 0.47 -2.81
N GLY A 945 48.81 -0.81 -3.17
CA GLY A 945 47.50 -1.43 -3.31
C GLY A 945 46.65 -0.75 -4.38
N CYS A 946 45.38 -0.51 -4.09
CA CYS A 946 44.45 0.21 -4.98
C CYS A 946 44.17 1.63 -4.45
N GLY A 947 45.00 2.60 -4.84
CA GLY A 947 44.83 4.00 -4.45
C GLY A 947 45.62 4.44 -3.22
N GLY A 948 46.61 3.67 -2.77
CA GLY A 948 47.60 4.17 -1.82
C GLY A 948 48.42 5.31 -2.43
N ILE A 949 49.04 6.11 -1.57
CA ILE A 949 49.75 7.34 -1.96
C ILE A 949 51.20 7.34 -1.45
N GLY A 950 52.08 8.05 -2.14
CA GLY A 950 53.48 8.25 -1.76
C GLY A 950 54.11 9.46 -2.47
N ILE A 951 55.41 9.70 -2.27
CA ILE A 951 56.18 10.76 -2.93
C ILE A 951 57.06 10.13 -4.01
N TYR A 952 57.00 10.63 -5.25
CA TYR A 952 57.77 10.10 -6.38
C TYR A 952 58.82 11.11 -6.87
N THR A 953 60.05 10.99 -6.37
CA THR A 953 61.17 11.89 -6.73
C THR A 953 62.43 11.08 -6.99
N ASP A 954 63.35 11.61 -7.80
CA ASP A 954 64.58 10.94 -8.22
C ASP A 954 64.33 9.53 -8.81
N ASP A 955 63.29 9.41 -9.65
CA ASP A 955 62.82 8.16 -10.26
C ASP A 955 62.50 7.04 -9.24
N LYS A 956 62.14 7.41 -8.00
CA LYS A 956 61.87 6.47 -6.90
C LYS A 956 60.63 6.84 -6.09
N LEU A 957 59.84 5.83 -5.75
CA LEU A 957 58.68 5.95 -4.88
C LEU A 957 59.06 5.81 -3.38
N TYR A 958 58.75 6.83 -2.60
CA TYR A 958 58.87 6.87 -1.14
C TYR A 958 57.48 6.80 -0.51
N LYS A 959 57.27 5.90 0.46
CA LYS A 959 55.96 5.61 1.05
C LYS A 959 56.02 5.77 2.56
N SER A 960 54.90 6.17 3.15
CA SER A 960 54.71 6.11 4.59
C SER A 960 54.66 4.65 5.08
N SER A 961 54.75 4.50 6.40
CA SER A 961 54.48 3.23 7.09
C SER A 961 52.98 3.01 7.25
N ASN A 962 52.57 2.09 8.12
CA ASN A 962 51.20 1.95 8.58
C ASN A 962 50.69 3.24 9.24
N TYR A 963 49.37 3.42 9.28
CA TYR A 963 48.81 4.54 10.02
C TYR A 963 49.10 4.38 11.52
N THR A 964 49.12 5.50 12.23
CA THR A 964 49.48 5.58 13.65
C THR A 964 48.32 5.95 14.56
N ASP A 965 47.34 6.68 14.03
CA ASP A 965 46.13 7.06 14.76
C ASP A 965 44.91 7.10 13.84
N TYR A 966 43.71 6.96 14.40
CA TYR A 966 42.46 6.98 13.66
C TYR A 966 41.36 7.76 14.39
N LYS A 967 40.42 8.31 13.63
CA LYS A 967 39.20 8.94 14.14
C LYS A 967 38.02 8.59 13.26
N VAL A 968 37.03 7.87 13.81
CA VAL A 968 35.75 7.66 13.13
C VAL A 968 34.93 8.95 13.26
N ILE A 969 34.47 9.49 12.13
CA ILE A 969 33.66 10.70 12.09
C ILE A 969 32.18 10.32 12.05
N THR A 970 31.79 9.47 11.10
CA THR A 970 30.42 8.97 10.98
C THR A 970 30.38 7.58 10.35
N ASN A 971 29.38 6.80 10.70
CA ASN A 971 28.89 5.67 9.90
C ASN A 971 27.54 6.04 9.26
N GLY A 972 26.96 5.14 8.45
CA GLY A 972 25.78 5.36 7.62
C GLY A 972 24.56 6.00 8.31
N PRO A 973 23.46 6.25 7.58
CA PRO A 973 22.97 5.36 6.51
C PRO A 973 23.57 5.55 5.11
N ILE A 974 24.04 6.74 4.75
CA ILE A 974 24.46 7.06 3.37
C ILE A 974 25.98 7.04 3.20
N ARG A 975 26.72 7.53 4.19
CA ARG A 975 28.16 7.76 4.14
C ARG A 975 28.84 7.31 5.42
N THR A 976 29.97 6.63 5.26
CA THR A 976 30.94 6.43 6.34
C THR A 976 32.11 7.34 6.09
N THR A 977 32.57 8.06 7.12
CA THR A 977 33.74 8.94 7.06
C THR A 977 34.63 8.73 8.27
N PHE A 978 35.94 8.70 8.05
CA PHE A 978 36.94 8.59 9.10
C PHE A 978 38.27 9.21 8.66
N GLU A 979 39.17 9.43 9.60
CA GLU A 979 40.52 9.97 9.38
C GLU A 979 41.56 8.98 9.89
N LEU A 980 42.68 8.88 9.16
CA LEU A 980 43.88 8.16 9.54
C LEU A 980 45.08 9.13 9.54
N THR A 981 45.92 9.06 10.56
CA THR A 981 47.13 9.89 10.68
C THR A 981 48.39 9.03 10.55
N PHE A 982 49.32 9.45 9.70
CA PHE A 982 50.58 8.76 9.45
C PHE A 982 51.75 9.51 10.09
N ALA A 983 52.70 8.77 10.66
CA ALA A 983 53.93 9.35 11.19
C ALA A 983 54.80 9.96 10.08
N PRO A 984 55.64 10.98 10.40
CA PRO A 984 56.58 11.54 9.43
C PRO A 984 57.52 10.49 8.83
N TRP A 985 57.81 10.60 7.53
CA TRP A 985 58.80 9.79 6.82
C TRP A 985 59.72 10.65 5.94
N ASP A 986 60.91 10.13 5.65
CA ASP A 986 61.88 10.79 4.77
C ASP A 986 61.61 10.45 3.29
N ALA A 987 61.35 11.48 2.48
CA ALA A 987 61.25 11.41 1.04
C ALA A 987 62.41 12.19 0.41
N ALA A 988 63.48 11.47 0.09
CA ALA A 988 64.71 12.02 -0.52
C ALA A 988 65.32 13.22 0.25
N GLY A 989 65.34 13.16 1.58
CA GLY A 989 65.87 14.23 2.45
C GLY A 989 64.83 15.28 2.86
N THR A 990 63.57 15.13 2.43
CA THR A 990 62.44 15.97 2.87
C THR A 990 61.55 15.17 3.80
N GLU A 991 61.36 15.65 5.03
CA GLU A 991 60.42 15.06 5.98
C GLU A 991 58.97 15.43 5.58
N VAL A 992 58.11 14.41 5.49
CA VAL A 992 56.71 14.54 5.09
C VAL A 992 55.83 13.78 6.08
N SER A 993 54.70 14.35 6.49
CA SER A 993 53.61 13.63 7.18
C SER A 993 52.29 13.76 6.45
N GLU A 994 51.35 12.85 6.73
CA GLU A 994 50.06 12.78 6.06
C GLU A 994 48.92 12.58 7.07
N THR A 995 47.86 13.37 6.92
CA THR A 995 46.53 13.04 7.44
C THR A 995 45.61 12.72 6.27
N LYS A 996 44.97 11.55 6.31
CA LYS A 996 44.13 11.02 5.24
C LYS A 996 42.69 10.88 5.75
N ARG A 997 41.79 11.67 5.20
CA ARG A 997 40.35 11.54 5.42
C ARG A 997 39.76 10.65 4.32
N ILE A 998 38.99 9.64 4.71
CA ILE A 998 38.41 8.66 3.80
C ILE A 998 36.90 8.64 4.00
N SER A 999 36.15 8.67 2.89
CA SER A 999 34.71 8.43 2.91
C SER A 999 34.26 7.47 1.82
N ILE A 1000 33.21 6.71 2.11
CA ILE A 1000 32.52 5.85 1.15
C ILE A 1000 31.02 6.14 1.21
N ASP A 1001 30.40 6.25 0.04
CA ASP A 1001 28.96 6.47 -0.12
C ASP A 1001 28.28 5.16 -0.49
N LEU A 1002 27.05 4.97 -0.05
CA LEU A 1002 26.19 3.88 -0.48
C LEU A 1002 26.04 3.88 -2.01
N GLY A 1003 26.11 2.70 -2.64
CA GLY A 1003 26.04 2.52 -4.09
C GLY A 1003 27.36 2.74 -4.85
N SER A 1004 28.45 3.15 -4.18
CA SER A 1004 29.74 3.45 -4.83
C SER A 1004 30.74 2.29 -4.77
N ASN A 1005 31.44 1.96 -5.86
CA ASN A 1005 32.58 1.02 -5.85
C ASN A 1005 33.91 1.69 -5.48
N VAL A 1006 33.91 3.00 -5.25
CA VAL A 1006 35.10 3.79 -4.94
C VAL A 1006 34.91 4.63 -3.68
N SER A 1007 35.97 4.75 -2.89
CA SER A 1007 36.05 5.66 -1.75
C SER A 1007 36.68 6.99 -2.17
N ARG A 1008 36.25 8.09 -1.55
CA ARG A 1008 36.90 9.40 -1.61
C ARG A 1008 38.05 9.42 -0.61
N PHE A 1009 39.21 9.90 -1.06
CA PHE A 1009 40.41 10.09 -0.26
C PHE A 1009 40.81 11.57 -0.32
N GLU A 1010 41.00 12.17 0.83
CA GLU A 1010 41.47 13.55 1.01
C GLU A 1010 42.75 13.50 1.84
N SER A 1011 43.88 13.61 1.17
CA SER A 1011 45.21 13.53 1.78
C SER A 1011 45.77 14.93 1.95
N THR A 1012 46.07 15.32 3.18
CA THR A 1012 46.74 16.59 3.50
C THR A 1012 48.15 16.29 3.96
N PHE A 1013 49.12 16.96 3.35
CA PHE A 1013 50.54 16.76 3.61
C PHE A 1013 51.14 17.96 4.34
N ASP A 1014 51.93 17.69 5.37
CA ASP A 1014 52.88 18.67 5.93
C ASP A 1014 54.27 18.36 5.36
N ILE A 1015 54.89 19.35 4.71
CA ILE A 1015 56.14 19.22 3.96
C ILE A 1015 57.18 20.18 4.53
N ALA A 1016 58.22 19.62 5.14
CA ALA A 1016 59.28 20.43 5.74
C ALA A 1016 60.02 21.29 4.69
N GLY A 1017 60.02 22.62 4.87
CA GLY A 1017 60.82 23.55 4.07
C GLY A 1017 60.13 24.22 2.87
N SER A 1018 58.79 24.11 2.75
CA SER A 1018 57.96 24.83 1.77
C SER A 1018 58.22 24.50 0.29
N ASN A 1019 58.66 23.26 -0.02
CA ASN A 1019 58.86 22.80 -1.39
C ASN A 1019 57.59 22.12 -1.94
N GLU A 1020 57.33 22.30 -3.23
CA GLU A 1020 56.38 21.49 -3.99
C GLU A 1020 56.94 20.07 -4.15
N LEU A 1021 56.15 19.04 -3.84
CA LEU A 1021 56.54 17.64 -3.99
C LEU A 1021 55.63 16.88 -4.96
N PRO A 1022 56.19 15.99 -5.80
CA PRO A 1022 55.42 15.11 -6.67
C PRO A 1022 54.77 13.97 -5.87
N VAL A 1023 53.48 14.09 -5.60
CA VAL A 1023 52.68 13.06 -4.93
C VAL A 1023 52.16 12.06 -5.95
N ALA A 1024 52.38 10.77 -5.69
CA ALA A 1024 52.01 9.66 -6.56
C ALA A 1024 50.87 8.83 -5.95
N ILE A 1025 49.77 8.70 -6.69
CA ILE A 1025 48.63 7.84 -6.36
C ILE A 1025 48.73 6.59 -7.23
N GLY A 1026 48.78 5.42 -6.60
CA GLY A 1026 49.19 4.19 -7.27
C GLY A 1026 48.18 3.07 -7.30
N ILE A 1027 48.25 2.27 -8.37
CA ILE A 1027 47.67 0.92 -8.43
C ILE A 1027 48.81 -0.08 -8.59
N VAL A 1028 48.85 -1.11 -7.74
CA VAL A 1028 49.83 -2.20 -7.86
C VAL A 1028 49.52 -3.09 -9.07
N LYS A 1029 50.57 -3.38 -9.85
CA LYS A 1029 50.53 -4.30 -11.00
C LYS A 1029 50.98 -5.69 -10.58
N ARG A 1030 50.46 -6.71 -11.26
CA ARG A 1030 50.87 -8.11 -11.06
C ARG A 1030 52.04 -8.46 -11.97
N GLU A 1031 52.95 -9.31 -11.49
CA GLU A 1031 54.13 -9.76 -12.26
C GLU A 1031 53.75 -10.56 -13.51
N ASP A 1032 52.61 -11.24 -13.48
CA ASP A 1032 52.04 -12.04 -14.56
C ASP A 1032 51.24 -11.22 -15.59
N GLY A 1033 51.24 -9.89 -15.48
CA GLY A 1033 50.70 -8.97 -16.49
C GLY A 1033 49.42 -8.26 -16.04
N GLY A 1034 48.43 -8.17 -16.92
CA GLY A 1034 47.20 -7.39 -16.72
C GLY A 1034 47.16 -6.13 -17.60
N ASP A 1035 45.98 -5.52 -17.66
CA ASP A 1035 45.70 -4.44 -18.59
C ASP A 1035 45.56 -3.10 -17.86
N LEU A 1036 46.56 -2.23 -18.02
CA LEU A 1036 46.53 -0.86 -17.51
C LEU A 1036 46.05 0.10 -18.61
N ALA A 1037 45.14 1.01 -18.26
CA ALA A 1037 44.72 2.12 -19.10
C ALA A 1037 44.58 3.40 -18.28
N TYR A 1038 44.78 4.55 -18.89
CA TYR A 1038 44.64 5.85 -18.23
C TYR A 1038 44.26 6.94 -19.23
N ASN A 1039 43.77 8.06 -18.71
CA ASN A 1039 43.56 9.30 -19.45
C ASN A 1039 43.95 10.48 -18.55
N LEU A 1040 45.04 11.17 -18.90
CA LEU A 1040 45.56 12.27 -18.10
C LEU A 1040 44.66 13.51 -18.17
N ALA A 1041 44.06 13.78 -19.32
CA ALA A 1041 43.17 14.92 -19.49
C ALA A 1041 41.86 14.77 -18.68
N GLU A 1042 41.45 13.53 -18.41
CA GLU A 1042 40.27 13.22 -17.59
C GLU A 1042 40.64 12.72 -16.18
N GLY A 1043 41.94 12.72 -15.84
CA GLY A 1043 42.45 12.42 -14.51
C GLY A 1043 42.19 11.00 -14.00
N TRP A 1044 42.08 9.97 -14.84
CA TRP A 1044 41.78 8.60 -14.37
C TRP A 1044 42.77 7.54 -14.85
N MET A 1045 42.88 6.47 -14.06
CA MET A 1045 43.67 5.27 -14.33
C MET A 1045 42.88 4.02 -13.88
N THR A 1046 42.91 2.96 -14.68
CA THR A 1046 42.26 1.67 -14.39
C THR A 1046 43.22 0.54 -14.70
N TYR A 1047 43.18 -0.52 -13.89
CA TYR A 1047 44.00 -1.71 -14.07
C TYR A 1047 43.13 -2.95 -13.88
N TRP A 1048 43.00 -3.75 -14.93
CA TRP A 1048 42.34 -5.05 -14.87
C TRP A 1048 43.41 -6.12 -14.63
N GLN A 1049 43.42 -6.72 -13.45
CA GLN A 1049 44.43 -7.71 -13.10
C GLN A 1049 44.24 -9.00 -13.94
N PRO A 1050 45.26 -9.86 -14.09
CA PRO A 1050 45.07 -11.17 -14.71
C PRO A 1050 44.07 -12.03 -13.91
N PRO A 1051 43.25 -12.87 -14.57
CA PRO A 1051 42.23 -13.67 -13.91
C PRO A 1051 42.83 -14.71 -12.95
N HIS A 1052 42.33 -14.77 -11.72
CA HIS A 1052 42.65 -15.82 -10.77
C HIS A 1052 41.78 -17.05 -11.03
N ALA A 1053 42.40 -18.23 -11.18
CA ALA A 1053 41.72 -19.45 -11.58
C ALA A 1053 40.52 -19.84 -10.68
N ALA A 1054 40.58 -19.50 -9.39
CA ALA A 1054 39.52 -19.84 -8.42
C ALA A 1054 38.61 -18.66 -8.02
N HIS A 1055 39.02 -17.42 -8.29
CA HIS A 1055 38.39 -16.23 -7.68
C HIS A 1055 37.98 -15.16 -8.69
N GLY A 1056 38.26 -15.37 -9.98
CA GLY A 1056 37.97 -14.37 -11.00
C GLY A 1056 38.94 -13.19 -10.93
N THR A 1057 38.44 -12.00 -11.23
CA THR A 1057 39.27 -10.86 -11.62
C THR A 1057 38.82 -9.57 -10.95
N ILE A 1058 39.79 -8.84 -10.38
CA ILE A 1058 39.58 -7.50 -9.81
C ILE A 1058 40.06 -6.45 -10.80
N GLY A 1059 39.19 -5.48 -11.09
CA GLY A 1059 39.53 -4.21 -11.72
C GLY A 1059 39.76 -3.15 -10.65
N CYS A 1060 40.92 -2.51 -10.65
CA CYS A 1060 41.23 -1.36 -9.80
C CYS A 1060 41.06 -0.06 -10.58
N GLY A 1061 40.73 1.03 -9.91
CA GLY A 1061 40.50 2.32 -10.55
C GLY A 1061 40.84 3.47 -9.62
N VAL A 1062 41.44 4.51 -10.19
CA VAL A 1062 41.79 5.77 -9.53
C VAL A 1062 41.27 6.91 -10.40
N VAL A 1063 40.67 7.91 -9.77
CA VAL A 1063 40.20 9.16 -10.38
C VAL A 1063 40.70 10.33 -9.55
N VAL A 1064 41.41 11.26 -10.15
CA VAL A 1064 41.92 12.50 -9.55
C VAL A 1064 41.26 13.67 -10.28
N PRO A 1065 40.13 14.19 -9.77
CA PRO A 1065 39.47 15.31 -10.41
C PRO A 1065 40.36 16.55 -10.35
N ASP A 1066 40.32 17.36 -11.41
CA ASP A 1066 40.88 18.73 -11.47
C ASP A 1066 42.39 18.88 -11.23
N ALA A 1067 43.14 17.77 -11.14
CA ALA A 1067 44.59 17.79 -10.92
C ALA A 1067 45.38 17.66 -12.23
N ASP A 1068 46.48 18.43 -12.34
CA ASP A 1068 47.47 18.22 -13.40
C ASP A 1068 48.28 16.97 -13.06
N VAL A 1069 47.96 15.86 -13.74
CA VAL A 1069 48.55 14.55 -13.49
C VAL A 1069 49.46 14.12 -14.63
N ASN A 1070 50.62 13.59 -14.27
CA ASN A 1070 51.50 12.85 -15.16
C ASN A 1070 51.38 11.35 -14.88
N PHE A 1071 51.61 10.52 -15.90
CA PHE A 1071 51.69 9.07 -15.70
C PHE A 1071 53.14 8.62 -15.56
N VAL A 1072 53.38 7.77 -14.55
CA VAL A 1072 54.63 7.06 -14.37
C VAL A 1072 54.34 5.56 -14.29
N ASP A 1073 55.03 4.80 -15.13
CA ASP A 1073 55.13 3.34 -15.00
C ASP A 1073 56.36 3.03 -14.14
N ASP A 1074 56.14 2.82 -12.84
CA ASP A 1074 57.19 2.39 -11.91
C ASP A 1074 57.17 0.86 -11.80
N HIS A 1075 58.32 0.22 -11.61
CA HIS A 1075 58.45 -1.25 -11.69
C HIS A 1075 57.61 -1.97 -10.62
N GLY A 1076 56.34 -2.25 -10.94
CA GLY A 1076 55.33 -2.82 -10.04
C GLY A 1076 54.07 -1.97 -9.83
N HIS A 1077 54.01 -0.74 -10.35
CA HIS A 1077 52.90 0.20 -10.14
C HIS A 1077 52.56 0.99 -11.41
N GLY A 1078 51.27 1.27 -11.61
CA GLY A 1078 50.86 2.44 -12.40
C GLY A 1078 50.66 3.61 -11.45
N LEU A 1079 51.24 4.77 -11.73
CA LEU A 1079 51.17 5.95 -10.87
C LEU A 1079 50.60 7.14 -11.64
N LEU A 1080 49.64 7.84 -11.02
CA LEU A 1080 49.28 9.22 -11.37
C LEU A 1080 50.01 10.16 -10.41
N VAL A 1081 50.88 11.00 -10.95
CA VAL A 1081 51.76 11.88 -10.19
C VAL A 1081 51.34 13.34 -10.38
N THR A 1082 51.15 14.07 -9.30
CA THR A 1082 50.75 15.48 -9.33
C THR A 1082 51.52 16.29 -8.28
N PRO A 1083 51.90 17.54 -8.56
CA PRO A 1083 52.55 18.39 -7.58
C PRO A 1083 51.60 18.78 -6.44
N VAL A 1084 52.11 18.73 -5.20
CA VAL A 1084 51.41 19.17 -3.99
C VAL A 1084 52.33 20.07 -3.16
N THR A 1085 51.77 21.14 -2.63
CA THR A 1085 52.46 22.09 -1.74
C THR A 1085 52.14 21.83 -0.27
N ASP A 1086 52.96 22.38 0.64
CA ASP A 1086 52.76 22.25 2.09
C ASP A 1086 51.34 22.70 2.52
N GLY A 1087 50.65 21.86 3.28
CA GLY A 1087 49.29 22.08 3.75
C GLY A 1087 48.19 21.92 2.70
N GLN A 1088 48.51 21.59 1.45
CA GLN A 1088 47.52 21.37 0.40
C GLN A 1088 46.88 19.99 0.53
N THR A 1089 45.54 19.94 0.52
CA THR A 1089 44.78 18.70 0.43
C THR A 1089 44.62 18.27 -1.03
N ILE A 1090 45.00 17.03 -1.35
CA ILE A 1090 44.67 16.39 -2.62
C ILE A 1090 43.46 15.47 -2.44
N THR A 1091 42.46 15.67 -3.31
CA THR A 1091 41.26 14.83 -3.36
C THR A 1091 41.33 13.88 -4.53
N TYR A 1092 41.18 12.58 -4.27
CA TYR A 1092 41.09 11.56 -5.29
C TYR A 1092 40.10 10.48 -4.87
N TYR A 1093 39.75 9.59 -5.80
CA TYR A 1093 38.86 8.47 -5.58
C TYR A 1093 39.55 7.20 -6.00
N ALA A 1094 39.42 6.14 -5.20
CA ALA A 1094 39.98 4.84 -5.54
C ALA A 1094 39.09 3.70 -5.07
N GLY A 1095 39.11 2.60 -5.82
CA GLY A 1095 38.35 1.41 -5.48
C GLY A 1095 38.39 0.36 -6.56
N ALA A 1096 37.47 -0.59 -6.48
CA ALA A 1096 37.54 -1.78 -7.31
C ALA A 1096 36.18 -2.36 -7.71
N GLY A 1097 36.19 -3.07 -8.83
CA GLY A 1097 35.13 -3.94 -9.31
C GLY A 1097 35.60 -5.39 -9.36
N TRP A 1098 34.67 -6.34 -9.22
CA TRP A 1098 34.95 -7.77 -9.26
C TRP A 1098 34.02 -8.48 -10.23
N ASP A 1099 34.57 -9.36 -11.08
CA ASP A 1099 33.82 -10.09 -12.12
C ASP A 1099 32.77 -11.10 -11.59
N GLN A 1100 32.65 -11.27 -10.27
CA GLN A 1100 31.61 -12.08 -9.61
C GLN A 1100 30.75 -11.29 -8.62
N SER A 1101 30.82 -9.95 -8.62
CA SER A 1101 30.05 -9.07 -7.73
C SER A 1101 28.58 -8.87 -8.14
N ASN A 1102 28.20 -9.36 -9.32
CA ASN A 1102 26.97 -8.99 -10.05
C ASN A 1102 26.92 -7.52 -10.54
N ASP A 1103 27.94 -6.70 -10.27
CA ASP A 1103 28.02 -5.30 -10.74
C ASP A 1103 28.76 -5.19 -12.09
N PHE A 1104 29.78 -6.03 -12.28
CA PHE A 1104 30.62 -6.06 -13.46
C PHE A 1104 30.94 -7.51 -13.81
N ASP A 1105 30.81 -7.90 -15.07
CA ASP A 1105 31.21 -9.23 -15.58
C ASP A 1105 32.53 -9.14 -16.37
N THR A 1106 32.91 -7.93 -16.79
CA THR A 1106 33.99 -7.70 -17.76
C THR A 1106 34.77 -6.42 -17.46
N ARG A 1107 36.03 -6.42 -17.92
CA ARG A 1107 36.86 -5.21 -17.97
C ARG A 1107 36.15 -4.01 -18.60
N ALA A 1108 35.41 -4.24 -19.69
CA ALA A 1108 34.75 -3.15 -20.42
C ALA A 1108 33.68 -2.45 -19.57
N GLN A 1109 32.94 -3.18 -18.74
CA GLN A 1109 31.96 -2.60 -17.81
C GLN A 1109 32.67 -1.82 -16.70
N TRP A 1110 33.76 -2.34 -16.13
CA TRP A 1110 34.56 -1.63 -15.13
C TRP A 1110 35.20 -0.34 -15.68
N ASP A 1111 35.85 -0.42 -16.84
CA ASP A 1111 36.45 0.75 -17.49
C ASP A 1111 35.38 1.80 -17.82
N LYS A 1112 34.16 1.38 -18.20
CA LYS A 1112 33.02 2.28 -18.40
C LYS A 1112 32.60 2.94 -17.08
N TYR A 1113 32.55 2.20 -15.98
CA TYR A 1113 32.25 2.75 -14.66
C TYR A 1113 33.25 3.83 -14.25
N VAL A 1114 34.56 3.54 -14.29
CA VAL A 1114 35.62 4.50 -13.90
C VAL A 1114 35.54 5.78 -14.76
N LYS A 1115 35.38 5.65 -16.08
CA LYS A 1115 35.23 6.79 -17.00
C LYS A 1115 33.98 7.61 -16.70
N THR A 1116 32.86 6.94 -16.45
CA THR A 1116 31.59 7.61 -16.14
C THR A 1116 31.69 8.32 -14.79
N PHE A 1117 32.31 7.69 -13.80
CA PHE A 1117 32.54 8.28 -12.49
C PHE A 1117 33.44 9.53 -12.58
N ALA A 1118 34.54 9.48 -13.33
CA ALA A 1118 35.41 10.63 -13.58
C ALA A 1118 34.64 11.79 -14.22
N LYS A 1119 33.83 11.51 -15.26
CA LYS A 1119 32.96 12.52 -15.88
C LYS A 1119 31.94 13.09 -14.90
N ASN A 1120 31.35 12.26 -14.03
CA ASN A 1120 30.38 12.66 -13.03
C ASN A 1120 30.98 13.60 -11.97
N LYS A 1121 32.24 13.37 -11.57
CA LYS A 1121 32.98 14.22 -10.62
C LYS A 1121 33.41 15.54 -11.23
N ALA A 1122 33.84 15.55 -12.50
CA ALA A 1122 34.15 16.78 -13.22
C ALA A 1122 32.90 17.65 -13.51
N ASN A 1123 31.71 17.08 -13.42
CA ASN A 1123 30.44 17.77 -13.71
C ASN A 1123 29.40 17.48 -12.62
N PRO A 1124 29.58 17.92 -11.36
CA PRO A 1124 28.67 17.55 -10.28
C PRO A 1124 27.22 18.01 -10.53
N PRO A 1125 26.21 17.36 -9.92
CA PRO A 1125 24.83 17.82 -9.96
C PRO A 1125 24.73 19.25 -9.45
N LYS A 1126 23.81 20.03 -10.02
CA LYS A 1126 23.57 21.42 -9.59
C LYS A 1126 22.36 21.43 -8.67
N ALA A 1127 22.60 21.73 -7.40
CA ALA A 1127 21.57 21.95 -6.38
C ALA A 1127 21.33 23.47 -6.22
N SER A 1128 20.09 23.91 -6.41
CA SER A 1128 19.72 25.33 -6.27
C SER A 1128 18.42 25.50 -5.50
N LYS A 1129 18.39 26.51 -4.62
CA LYS A 1129 17.21 26.90 -3.84
C LYS A 1129 16.16 27.55 -4.74
N GLY A 1130 14.93 27.09 -4.60
CA GLY A 1130 13.76 27.50 -5.36
C GLY A 1130 13.37 26.51 -6.46
N TRP A 1131 12.15 26.71 -6.96
CA TRP A 1131 11.64 26.08 -8.18
C TRP A 1131 11.85 26.97 -9.44
N LYS A 1132 12.39 28.17 -9.25
CA LYS A 1132 12.60 29.14 -10.33
C LYS A 1132 13.88 28.91 -11.10
#